data_AF-A0A210QFM1-F1
#
_entry.id   AF-A0A210QFM1-F1
#
_cell.length_a   1.000
_cell.length_b   1.000
_cell.length_c   1.000
_cell.angle_alpha   90.00
_cell.angle_beta   90.00
_cell.angle_gamma   90.00
#
_symmetry.space_group_name_H-M   'P 1'
#
loop_
_entity.id
_entity.type
_entity.pdbx_description
1 polymer ?
#
loop_
_entity_poly.entity_id
_entity_poly.type
_entity_poly.pdbx_seq_one_letter_code
_entity_poly.pdbx_strand_id
1 'polypeptide(L)'
;MDVVVCGHTGDRDVCKLSFCGKAALTVVKQENDTLDMSVIVKNIAGAFENCLETWNDEIKKARKDFYFLNHFTTKQLILLQDIVNDTSSEQVGQHVLPLLSLVLPGCSRKQMTTAFEEVFTKERPRQAGPETSSKPIFTLLTDLVHEMTEEVNGTSNVEHMLEIFNTLWEVFVTTLTDTSSDFLSLGRLGEILTILGQKVPKEYRIDRSLPEPLRRGEPNLIVCPEADIINASLSVYLLDKNTTRNPLPRPEEILMCTSETTLDEVEAFFRRSLQKHPTKEKKIYTMMYADQLSIDVSCEAETILKKLQAGKKNEFQLVVLSSKENENKSVMAAALEKYRRLFPVLSSDIKDYVTKKLVHDGRSTVDVVISKRAGQGKTLYKNKILRELRKTQNTDMCSIGIPMNEQAVDVEQVMSTLHDYIGSSDKRLLHIDIAPVVQSGVDYLIFHLLIVGCLSSRSGIVWLKSDKDLYVVECLQSSIMHTEGKPSVVHKTLCILPTKRCISPREWLSHSYKEPQEMIVGFCEEEYRTNTFQVPYDHLRRPREEKSMEHCISTLLRNCGVGDPSWAELKQFVSFLHVQLTDYKKSIFCDPMVEPDLPGFANFVKRFMIQMSQDFATRSLHMSEESFEQVERQQNANQDGLQPFQMKRRWETSPHPYLFFNEDKNTVTFLGFNLRKGQHDLYDLVDNQKGSNGTILVQGIMHKALYDSLIRQRVPLDENIADLPRTQRLEKLRRVMGIKENGDPDASYELTSDNMKKILAIYMRFR
;
A
#
# COMPACT_ATOMS: atom_id res chain seq x y z
N MET A 1 -27.98 -9.31 19.40
CA MET A 1 -28.94 -10.31 19.90
C MET A 1 -28.57 -11.62 19.26
N ASP A 2 -28.21 -12.62 20.06
CA ASP A 2 -27.81 -13.92 19.54
C ASP A 2 -28.96 -14.90 19.72
N VAL A 3 -29.47 -15.43 18.61
CA VAL A 3 -30.43 -16.54 18.61
C VAL A 3 -29.62 -17.82 18.49
N VAL A 4 -29.58 -18.63 19.55
CA VAL A 4 -29.00 -19.97 19.47
C VAL A 4 -30.09 -20.94 19.06
N VAL A 5 -30.05 -21.36 17.79
CA VAL A 5 -31.04 -22.26 17.20
C VAL A 5 -30.85 -23.70 17.69
N CYS A 6 -31.99 -24.28 18.08
CA CYS A 6 -32.38 -25.67 18.30
C CYS A 6 -31.28 -26.75 18.37
N GLY A 7 -31.14 -27.36 19.55
CA GLY A 7 -30.37 -28.58 19.77
C GLY A 7 -31.26 -29.72 20.27
N HIS A 8 -30.86 -30.95 19.97
CA HIS A 8 -31.40 -32.14 20.63
C HIS A 8 -30.61 -32.37 21.93
N THR A 9 -31.29 -32.30 23.08
CA THR A 9 -30.72 -32.73 24.36
C THR A 9 -31.50 -33.95 24.84
N GLY A 10 -30.99 -35.15 24.57
CA GLY A 10 -31.73 -36.40 24.79
C GLY A 10 -32.88 -36.58 23.79
N ASP A 11 -34.03 -37.13 24.24
CA ASP A 11 -35.25 -37.37 23.43
C ASP A 11 -36.15 -36.12 23.27
N ARG A 12 -35.64 -34.90 23.44
CA ARG A 12 -36.46 -33.67 23.40
C ARG A 12 -35.86 -32.59 22.49
N ASP A 13 -36.74 -31.98 21.68
CA ASP A 13 -36.46 -30.77 20.91
C ASP A 13 -36.44 -29.55 21.85
N VAL A 14 -35.36 -28.76 21.84
CA VAL A 14 -35.24 -27.57 22.68
C VAL A 14 -34.92 -26.34 21.83
N CYS A 15 -35.70 -25.26 21.96
CA CYS A 15 -35.41 -23.95 21.39
C CYS A 15 -34.99 -22.98 22.50
N LYS A 16 -33.82 -22.34 22.37
CA LYS A 16 -33.30 -21.43 23.38
C LYS A 16 -33.15 -20.03 22.81
N LEU A 17 -33.81 -19.06 23.44
CA LEU A 17 -33.67 -17.64 23.15
C LEU A 17 -32.71 -17.02 24.15
N SER A 18 -31.72 -16.27 23.66
CA SER A 18 -30.77 -15.54 24.49
C SER A 18 -30.82 -14.04 24.22
N PHE A 19 -30.88 -13.24 25.28
CA PHE A 19 -30.82 -11.79 25.23
C PHE A 19 -29.52 -11.33 25.89
N CYS A 20 -28.68 -10.59 25.17
CA CYS A 20 -27.37 -10.12 25.64
C CYS A 20 -26.47 -11.21 26.25
N GLY A 21 -26.36 -12.38 25.59
CA GLY A 21 -25.53 -13.50 26.05
C GLY A 21 -26.09 -14.30 27.25
N LYS A 22 -27.24 -13.90 27.80
CA LYS A 22 -27.98 -14.64 28.84
C LYS A 22 -29.16 -15.38 28.23
N ALA A 23 -29.42 -16.59 28.70
CA ALA A 23 -30.63 -17.32 28.33
C ALA A 23 -31.86 -16.55 28.80
N ALA A 24 -32.65 -16.03 27.86
CA ALA A 24 -33.90 -15.33 28.15
C ALA A 24 -35.09 -16.30 28.16
N LEU A 25 -35.03 -17.37 27.35
CA LEU A 25 -36.11 -18.36 27.27
C LEU A 25 -35.57 -19.73 26.84
N THR A 26 -36.13 -20.81 27.38
CA THR A 26 -35.87 -22.19 26.91
C THR A 26 -37.21 -22.91 26.73
N VAL A 27 -37.56 -23.24 25.50
CA VAL A 27 -38.75 -24.02 25.15
C VAL A 27 -38.33 -25.47 24.97
N VAL A 28 -38.91 -26.38 25.74
CA VAL A 28 -38.64 -27.83 25.67
C VAL A 28 -39.91 -28.55 25.21
N LYS A 29 -39.86 -29.25 24.08
CA LYS A 29 -40.96 -30.08 23.60
C LYS A 29 -41.11 -31.32 24.49
N GLN A 30 -42.29 -31.53 25.09
CA GLN A 30 -42.59 -32.76 25.83
C GLN A 30 -43.15 -33.84 24.90
N GLU A 31 -42.99 -35.13 25.25
CA GLU A 31 -43.40 -36.29 24.41
C GLU A 31 -44.88 -36.32 24.01
N ASN A 32 -45.75 -35.56 24.70
CA ASN A 32 -47.20 -35.47 24.42
C ASN A 32 -47.66 -34.09 23.89
N ASP A 33 -46.75 -33.15 23.60
CA ASP A 33 -47.11 -31.83 23.09
C ASP A 33 -47.41 -31.87 21.58
N THR A 34 -48.57 -31.36 21.18
CA THR A 34 -48.94 -31.11 19.78
C THR A 34 -48.29 -29.84 19.20
N LEU A 35 -47.36 -29.20 19.93
CA LEU A 35 -46.71 -27.96 19.49
C LEU A 35 -45.79 -28.22 18.28
N ASP A 36 -46.10 -27.55 17.17
CA ASP A 36 -45.26 -27.52 15.98
C ASP A 36 -44.16 -26.47 16.15
N MET A 37 -42.92 -26.93 16.30
CA MET A 37 -41.73 -26.07 16.44
C MET A 37 -41.56 -25.11 15.25
N SER A 38 -42.07 -25.47 14.06
CA SER A 38 -42.03 -24.59 12.89
C SER A 38 -42.89 -23.33 13.08
N VAL A 39 -44.02 -23.45 13.79
CA VAL A 39 -44.93 -22.33 14.12
C VAL A 39 -44.27 -21.41 15.14
N ILE A 40 -43.59 -21.97 16.14
CA ILE A 40 -42.85 -21.21 17.16
C ILE A 40 -41.74 -20.39 16.51
N VAL A 41 -40.90 -21.03 15.69
CA VAL A 41 -39.79 -20.37 14.99
C VAL A 41 -40.32 -19.28 14.05
N LYS A 42 -41.40 -19.54 13.31
CA LYS A 42 -42.02 -18.56 12.42
C LYS A 42 -42.53 -17.33 13.18
N ASN A 43 -43.19 -17.53 14.31
CA ASN A 43 -43.72 -16.40 15.10
C ASN A 43 -42.59 -15.59 15.75
N ILE A 44 -41.55 -16.26 16.26
CA ILE A 44 -40.35 -15.59 16.79
C ILE A 44 -39.64 -14.80 15.69
N ALA A 45 -39.48 -15.39 14.50
CA ALA A 45 -38.89 -14.70 13.35
C ALA A 45 -39.68 -13.44 12.98
N GLY A 46 -41.01 -13.54 12.90
CA GLY A 46 -41.88 -12.38 12.66
C GLY A 46 -41.77 -11.30 13.74
N ALA A 47 -41.62 -11.68 15.02
CA ALA A 47 -41.38 -10.73 16.10
C ALA A 47 -40.02 -10.02 15.93
N PHE A 48 -38.95 -10.75 15.58
CA PHE A 48 -37.64 -10.14 15.29
C PHE A 48 -37.67 -9.24 14.04
N GLU A 49 -38.42 -9.60 13.01
CA GLU A 49 -38.63 -8.76 11.83
C GLU A 49 -39.29 -7.42 12.22
N ASN A 50 -40.34 -7.47 13.06
CA ASN A 50 -40.99 -6.27 13.60
C ASN A 50 -40.04 -5.44 14.48
N CYS A 51 -39.24 -6.09 15.33
CA CYS A 51 -38.22 -5.41 16.13
C CYS A 51 -37.18 -4.71 15.24
N LEU A 52 -36.72 -5.39 14.18
CA LEU A 52 -35.77 -4.82 13.23
C LEU A 52 -36.37 -3.62 12.50
N GLU A 53 -37.63 -3.71 12.06
CA GLU A 53 -38.33 -2.59 11.42
C GLU A 53 -38.44 -1.38 12.36
N THR A 54 -38.88 -1.63 13.60
CA THR A 54 -38.97 -0.61 14.65
C THR A 54 -37.62 0.03 14.94
N TRP A 55 -36.55 -0.77 15.05
CA TRP A 55 -35.20 -0.28 15.28
C TRP A 55 -34.66 0.54 14.10
N ASN A 56 -34.91 0.09 12.88
CA ASN A 56 -34.55 0.83 11.67
C ASN A 56 -35.23 2.21 11.65
N ASP A 57 -36.50 2.28 12.06
CA ASP A 57 -37.22 3.54 12.12
C ASP A 57 -36.72 4.47 13.23
N GLU A 58 -36.34 3.93 14.39
CA GLU A 58 -35.66 4.72 15.44
C GLU A 58 -34.28 5.23 14.98
N ILE A 59 -33.48 4.44 14.28
CA ILE A 59 -32.22 4.91 13.67
C ILE A 59 -32.50 6.03 12.66
N LYS A 60 -33.49 5.85 11.77
CA LYS A 60 -33.85 6.85 10.75
C LYS A 60 -34.33 8.15 11.38
N LYS A 61 -35.07 8.07 12.49
CA LYS A 61 -35.55 9.19 13.29
C LYS A 61 -34.38 9.89 14.00
N ALA A 62 -33.52 9.16 14.70
CA ALA A 62 -32.32 9.72 15.33
C ALA A 62 -31.41 10.42 14.31
N ARG A 63 -31.15 9.79 13.15
CA ARG A 63 -30.38 10.40 12.05
C ARG A 63 -31.03 11.65 11.47
N LYS A 64 -32.35 11.74 11.50
CA LYS A 64 -33.11 12.94 11.07
C LYS A 64 -32.99 14.06 12.10
N ASP A 65 -33.04 13.73 13.38
CA ASP A 65 -33.00 14.72 14.47
C ASP A 65 -31.58 15.22 14.74
N PHE A 66 -30.57 14.35 14.63
CA PHE A 66 -29.16 14.67 14.88
C PHE A 66 -28.31 14.55 13.61
N TYR A 67 -28.01 15.70 13.01
CA TYR A 67 -27.25 15.80 11.76
C TYR A 67 -25.91 15.02 11.80
N PHE A 68 -25.15 15.13 12.89
CA PHE A 68 -23.80 14.57 12.96
C PHE A 68 -23.75 13.05 13.03
N LEU A 69 -24.84 12.36 13.40
CA LEU A 69 -24.93 10.90 13.30
C LEU A 69 -24.74 10.42 11.86
N ASN A 70 -25.10 11.26 10.87
CA ASN A 70 -24.96 10.93 9.45
C ASN A 70 -23.51 10.89 8.97
N HIS A 71 -22.50 11.21 9.80
CA HIS A 71 -21.07 11.01 9.43
C HIS A 71 -20.66 9.54 9.49
N PHE A 72 -21.45 8.69 10.14
CA PHE A 72 -21.07 7.34 10.51
C PHE A 72 -22.05 6.31 9.94
N THR A 73 -21.52 5.16 9.55
CA THR A 73 -22.31 3.95 9.31
C THR A 73 -22.90 3.43 10.62
N THR A 74 -23.91 2.58 10.55
CA THR A 74 -24.53 1.96 11.72
C THR A 74 -23.52 1.16 12.54
N LYS A 75 -22.56 0.49 11.89
CA LYS A 75 -21.43 -0.17 12.58
C LYS A 75 -20.54 0.81 13.35
N GLN A 76 -20.20 1.94 12.73
CA GLN A 76 -19.40 2.98 13.40
C GLN A 76 -20.15 3.65 14.54
N LEU A 77 -21.48 3.80 14.43
CA LEU A 77 -22.30 4.27 15.55
C LEU A 77 -22.22 3.31 16.74
N ILE A 78 -22.26 2.00 16.50
CA ILE A 78 -22.08 0.99 17.57
C ILE A 78 -20.69 1.13 18.22
N LEU A 79 -19.62 1.28 17.41
CA LEU A 79 -18.26 1.52 17.95
C LEU A 79 -18.17 2.83 18.77
N LEU A 80 -18.93 3.86 18.41
CA LEU A 80 -19.02 5.10 19.18
C LEU A 80 -19.88 4.96 20.44
N GLN A 81 -20.85 4.06 20.47
CA GLN A 81 -21.64 3.78 21.68
C GLN A 81 -20.82 3.03 22.74
N ASP A 82 -19.79 2.29 22.33
CA ASP A 82 -18.83 1.63 23.22
C ASP A 82 -17.97 2.60 24.06
N ILE A 83 -18.06 3.92 23.83
CA ILE A 83 -17.45 4.98 24.68
C ILE A 83 -17.83 4.83 26.17
N VAL A 84 -18.97 4.19 26.48
CA VAL A 84 -19.48 4.02 27.85
C VAL A 84 -18.73 2.97 28.65
N ASN A 85 -18.16 1.96 27.98
CA ASN A 85 -17.57 0.83 28.69
C ASN A 85 -16.18 1.14 29.25
N ASP A 86 -15.40 2.06 28.66
CA ASP A 86 -14.10 2.43 29.21
C ASP A 86 -13.54 3.76 28.66
N THR A 87 -13.97 4.89 29.23
CA THR A 87 -13.41 6.21 28.87
C THR A 87 -11.90 6.36 29.13
N SER A 88 -11.29 5.43 29.89
CA SER A 88 -9.86 5.35 30.21
C SER A 88 -9.02 4.41 29.33
N SER A 89 -9.63 3.47 28.60
CA SER A 89 -8.93 2.47 27.79
C SER A 89 -8.10 3.08 26.65
N GLU A 90 -6.96 2.46 26.35
CA GLU A 90 -6.16 2.76 25.16
C GLU A 90 -6.97 2.52 23.85
N GLN A 91 -7.96 1.62 23.88
CA GLN A 91 -8.86 1.31 22.77
C GLN A 91 -9.73 2.51 22.35
N VAL A 92 -10.12 3.39 23.29
CA VAL A 92 -10.82 4.65 22.95
C VAL A 92 -9.92 5.56 22.12
N GLY A 93 -8.62 5.59 22.43
CA GLY A 93 -7.64 6.33 21.64
C GLY A 93 -7.52 5.80 20.21
N GLN A 94 -7.52 4.48 20.06
CA GLN A 94 -7.28 3.81 18.76
C GLN A 94 -8.51 3.73 17.86
N HIS A 95 -9.72 3.57 18.40
CA HIS A 95 -10.92 3.35 17.56
C HIS A 95 -11.87 4.55 17.55
N VAL A 96 -12.03 5.25 18.68
CA VAL A 96 -13.04 6.29 18.84
C VAL A 96 -12.52 7.66 18.39
N LEU A 97 -11.31 8.06 18.81
CA LEU A 97 -10.79 9.39 18.47
C LEU A 97 -10.64 9.64 16.95
N PRO A 98 -10.23 8.67 16.12
CA PRO A 98 -10.25 8.84 14.67
C PRO A 98 -11.67 9.09 14.13
N LEU A 99 -12.67 8.36 14.62
CA LEU A 99 -14.07 8.57 14.24
C LEU A 99 -14.56 9.95 14.65
N LEU A 100 -14.33 10.37 15.90
CA LEU A 100 -14.72 11.71 16.36
C LEU A 100 -13.98 12.83 15.60
N SER A 101 -12.78 12.55 15.08
CA SER A 101 -12.03 13.49 14.25
C SER A 101 -12.68 13.75 12.88
N LEU A 102 -13.62 12.91 12.44
CA LEU A 102 -14.48 13.18 11.27
C LEU A 102 -15.51 14.29 11.53
N VAL A 103 -15.83 14.57 12.80
CA VAL A 103 -16.75 15.64 13.21
C VAL A 103 -15.99 16.87 13.69
N LEU A 104 -14.98 16.68 14.53
CA LEU A 104 -14.11 17.73 15.05
C LEU A 104 -12.66 17.40 14.70
N PRO A 105 -12.07 18.01 13.65
CA PRO A 105 -10.69 17.72 13.24
C PRO A 105 -9.70 17.83 14.40
N GLY A 106 -8.91 16.78 14.63
CA GLY A 106 -7.95 16.72 15.74
C GLY A 106 -8.60 16.55 17.12
N CYS A 107 -9.78 15.92 17.20
CA CYS A 107 -10.51 15.72 18.45
C CYS A 107 -9.64 15.01 19.50
N SER A 108 -9.40 15.69 20.62
CA SER A 108 -8.64 15.15 21.75
C SER A 108 -9.56 14.47 22.77
N ARG A 109 -8.96 13.58 23.58
CA ARG A 109 -9.65 12.93 24.71
C ARG A 109 -10.32 13.94 25.65
N LYS A 110 -9.64 15.06 25.92
CA LYS A 110 -10.17 16.14 26.77
C LYS A 110 -11.45 16.75 26.19
N GLN A 111 -11.46 17.05 24.88
CA GLN A 111 -12.63 17.62 24.22
C GLN A 111 -13.82 16.67 24.22
N MET A 112 -13.56 15.37 24.02
CA MET A 112 -14.55 14.31 24.15
C MET A 112 -15.12 14.25 25.57
N THR A 113 -14.27 14.16 26.60
CA THR A 113 -14.71 14.13 28.01
C THR A 113 -15.52 15.36 28.39
N THR A 114 -15.09 16.56 27.98
CA THR A 114 -15.86 17.80 28.23
C THR A 114 -17.22 17.80 27.52
N ALA A 115 -17.30 17.30 26.28
CA ALA A 115 -18.58 17.19 25.59
C ALA A 115 -19.52 16.19 26.27
N PHE A 116 -18.96 15.08 26.78
CA PHE A 116 -19.69 14.10 27.57
C PHE A 116 -20.24 14.75 28.86
N GLU A 117 -19.36 15.32 29.69
CA GLU A 117 -19.75 16.02 30.93
C GLU A 117 -20.85 17.07 30.67
N GLU A 118 -20.76 17.84 29.59
CA GLU A 118 -21.78 18.86 29.26
C GLU A 118 -23.17 18.27 28.97
N VAL A 119 -23.25 17.06 28.39
CA VAL A 119 -24.53 16.39 28.15
C VAL A 119 -25.11 15.84 29.46
N PHE A 120 -24.29 15.20 30.28
CA PHE A 120 -24.75 14.54 31.51
C PHE A 120 -24.91 15.49 32.71
N THR A 121 -24.26 16.66 32.72
CA THR A 121 -24.42 17.67 33.78
C THR A 121 -25.61 18.61 33.57
N LYS A 122 -26.20 18.65 32.36
CA LYS A 122 -27.46 19.37 32.11
C LYS A 122 -28.66 18.78 32.88
N GLU A 123 -28.48 17.66 33.59
CA GLU A 123 -29.48 17.01 34.44
C GLU A 123 -29.16 17.11 35.95
N ARG A 124 -29.60 18.21 36.60
CA ARG A 124 -30.47 18.25 37.81
C ARG A 124 -30.46 19.67 38.44
N PRO A 125 -31.57 20.14 39.08
CA PRO A 125 -32.76 19.38 39.48
C PRO A 125 -34.10 19.95 38.95
N ARG A 126 -34.95 19.10 38.36
CA ARG A 126 -36.40 19.24 38.50
C ARG A 126 -36.78 18.50 39.79
N GLN A 127 -37.16 19.29 40.80
CA GLN A 127 -37.81 18.94 42.08
C GLN A 127 -37.54 17.57 42.70
N ALA A 128 -36.96 17.60 43.91
CA ALA A 128 -36.82 16.47 44.81
C ALA A 128 -38.19 15.80 45.10
N GLY A 129 -38.56 14.80 44.31
CA GLY A 129 -39.33 13.64 44.75
C GLY A 129 -38.38 12.59 45.33
N PRO A 130 -38.89 11.62 46.12
CA PRO A 130 -38.04 10.68 46.86
C PRO A 130 -37.14 9.92 45.89
N GLU A 131 -35.86 9.84 46.26
CA GLU A 131 -34.82 9.08 45.57
C GLU A 131 -35.29 7.63 45.38
N THR A 132 -35.85 7.35 44.21
CA THR A 132 -35.83 6.01 43.65
C THR A 132 -34.43 5.83 43.10
N SER A 133 -33.63 4.99 43.74
CA SER A 133 -32.42 4.47 43.12
C SER A 133 -32.84 3.81 41.81
N SER A 134 -32.57 4.47 40.70
CA SER A 134 -32.74 3.90 39.37
C SER A 134 -31.81 2.70 39.27
N LYS A 135 -32.35 1.50 39.47
CA LYS A 135 -31.63 0.24 39.23
C LYS A 135 -31.02 0.31 37.81
N PRO A 136 -29.77 -0.14 37.60
CA PRO A 136 -29.18 -0.22 36.27
C PRO A 136 -30.11 -0.97 35.31
N ILE A 137 -30.19 -0.54 34.04
CA ILE A 137 -31.04 -1.19 33.02
C ILE A 137 -30.76 -2.68 32.96
N PHE A 138 -29.49 -3.08 33.08
CA PHE A 138 -29.12 -4.48 33.09
C PHE A 138 -29.74 -5.24 34.26
N THR A 139 -29.90 -4.60 35.42
CA THR A 139 -30.57 -5.18 36.60
C THR A 139 -32.08 -5.21 36.43
N LEU A 140 -32.70 -4.18 35.84
CA LEU A 140 -34.13 -4.19 35.51
C LEU A 140 -34.46 -5.26 34.46
N LEU A 141 -33.65 -5.37 33.41
CA LEU A 141 -33.77 -6.42 32.40
C LEU A 141 -33.47 -7.80 32.99
N THR A 142 -32.51 -7.93 33.90
CA THR A 142 -32.21 -9.21 34.57
C THR A 142 -33.33 -9.59 35.53
N ASP A 143 -33.92 -8.65 36.27
CA ASP A 143 -35.05 -8.86 37.17
C ASP A 143 -36.29 -9.28 36.36
N LEU A 144 -36.62 -8.57 35.26
CA LEU A 144 -37.71 -8.97 34.35
C LEU A 144 -37.46 -10.33 33.72
N VAL A 145 -36.26 -10.58 33.18
CA VAL A 145 -35.91 -11.87 32.58
C VAL A 145 -35.99 -12.99 33.63
N HIS A 146 -35.60 -12.73 34.88
CA HIS A 146 -35.68 -13.70 35.97
C HIS A 146 -37.14 -14.00 36.36
N GLU A 147 -37.96 -12.97 36.56
CA GLU A 147 -39.40 -13.07 36.87
C GLU A 147 -40.12 -13.87 35.77
N MET A 148 -39.76 -13.64 34.52
CA MET A 148 -40.30 -14.35 33.36
C MET A 148 -39.79 -15.80 33.21
N THR A 149 -38.53 -16.11 33.55
CA THR A 149 -38.07 -17.51 33.55
C THR A 149 -38.80 -18.38 34.58
N GLU A 150 -39.33 -17.79 35.65
CA GLU A 150 -40.16 -18.51 36.62
C GLU A 150 -41.59 -18.75 36.10
N GLU A 151 -42.19 -17.80 35.37
CA GLU A 151 -43.53 -17.94 34.77
C GLU A 151 -43.57 -18.89 33.56
N VAL A 152 -42.51 -18.93 32.75
CA VAL A 152 -42.44 -19.75 31.52
C VAL A 152 -42.19 -21.22 31.81
N ASN A 153 -41.59 -21.58 32.95
CA ASN A 153 -41.45 -22.98 33.37
C ASN A 153 -42.80 -23.70 33.62
N GLY A 154 -43.93 -22.98 33.53
CA GLY A 154 -45.28 -23.53 33.69
C GLY A 154 -46.23 -23.44 32.48
N THR A 155 -45.88 -22.79 31.36
CA THR A 155 -46.84 -22.55 30.27
C THR A 155 -46.30 -22.88 28.87
N SER A 156 -47.01 -23.75 28.16
CA SER A 156 -46.74 -24.16 26.77
C SER A 156 -47.36 -23.23 25.70
N ASN A 157 -47.71 -21.98 26.06
CA ASN A 157 -48.44 -21.07 25.18
C ASN A 157 -47.51 -20.07 24.45
N VAL A 158 -47.43 -20.21 23.13
CA VAL A 158 -46.62 -19.38 22.22
C VAL A 158 -47.06 -17.92 22.19
N GLU A 159 -48.35 -17.63 22.36
CA GLU A 159 -48.86 -16.24 22.34
C GLU A 159 -48.35 -15.45 23.55
N HIS A 160 -48.37 -16.06 24.73
CA HIS A 160 -47.89 -15.42 25.95
C HIS A 160 -46.38 -15.15 25.89
N MET A 161 -45.60 -16.06 25.30
CA MET A 161 -44.16 -15.84 25.07
C MET A 161 -43.87 -14.64 24.16
N LEU A 162 -44.70 -14.41 23.13
CA LEU A 162 -44.54 -13.26 22.22
C LEU A 162 -44.95 -11.95 22.88
N GLU A 163 -46.01 -11.94 23.69
CA GLU A 163 -46.42 -10.78 24.49
C GLU A 163 -45.31 -10.33 25.44
N ILE A 164 -44.69 -11.31 26.11
CA ILE A 164 -43.56 -11.11 27.00
C ILE A 164 -42.36 -10.53 26.24
N PHE A 165 -42.00 -11.11 25.09
CA PHE A 165 -40.89 -10.61 24.27
C PHE A 165 -41.15 -9.19 23.74
N ASN A 166 -42.36 -8.89 23.28
CA ASN A 166 -42.74 -7.56 22.82
C ASN A 166 -42.68 -6.54 23.95
N THR A 167 -43.11 -6.92 25.16
CA THR A 167 -43.01 -6.07 26.35
C THR A 167 -41.54 -5.77 26.69
N LEU A 168 -40.66 -6.78 26.67
CA LEU A 168 -39.21 -6.57 26.84
C LEU A 168 -38.63 -5.65 25.79
N TRP A 169 -39.02 -5.83 24.53
CA TRP A 169 -38.57 -4.99 23.42
C TRP A 169 -39.03 -3.54 23.57
N GLU A 170 -40.29 -3.31 23.94
CA GLU A 170 -40.82 -1.97 24.20
C GLU A 170 -40.10 -1.28 25.37
N VAL A 171 -39.88 -2.00 26.48
CA VAL A 171 -39.09 -1.50 27.62
C VAL A 171 -37.66 -1.21 27.18
N PHE A 172 -37.03 -2.08 26.39
CA PHE A 172 -35.69 -1.87 25.88
C PHE A 172 -35.59 -0.63 24.99
N VAL A 173 -36.49 -0.47 24.02
CA VAL A 173 -36.51 0.69 23.11
C VAL A 173 -36.76 2.00 23.88
N THR A 174 -37.75 2.02 24.77
CA THR A 174 -38.10 3.22 25.56
C THR A 174 -37.00 3.60 26.54
N THR A 175 -36.36 2.62 27.19
CA THR A 175 -35.27 2.90 28.15
C THR A 175 -33.93 3.19 27.46
N LEU A 176 -33.70 2.68 26.24
CA LEU A 176 -32.61 3.16 25.39
C LEU A 176 -32.83 4.62 24.98
N THR A 177 -34.06 5.09 24.85
CA THR A 177 -34.32 6.51 24.52
C THR A 177 -34.21 7.43 25.72
N ASP A 178 -34.36 6.92 26.96
CA ASP A 178 -34.43 7.74 28.17
C ASP A 178 -33.49 7.21 29.28
N THR A 179 -32.56 8.07 29.71
CA THR A 179 -31.69 7.99 30.92
C THR A 179 -30.42 7.11 30.95
N SER A 180 -29.50 7.60 31.79
CA SER A 180 -28.13 7.17 32.11
C SER A 180 -28.01 5.70 32.53
N SER A 181 -27.57 4.85 31.61
CA SER A 181 -27.30 3.43 31.86
C SER A 181 -25.95 3.02 31.26
N ASP A 182 -25.58 1.75 31.42
CA ASP A 182 -24.36 1.12 30.90
C ASP A 182 -24.18 1.24 29.36
N PHE A 183 -25.15 1.83 28.64
CA PHE A 183 -25.12 2.04 27.19
C PHE A 183 -25.48 3.49 26.81
N LEU A 184 -24.74 4.08 25.86
CA LEU A 184 -25.02 5.42 25.33
C LEU A 184 -26.12 5.34 24.27
N SER A 185 -27.24 6.02 24.49
CA SER A 185 -28.30 6.09 23.48
C SER A 185 -27.87 6.86 22.22
N LEU A 186 -28.52 6.57 21.09
CA LEU A 186 -28.31 7.32 19.84
C LEU A 186 -28.64 8.81 20.00
N GLY A 187 -29.62 9.14 20.83
CA GLY A 187 -29.96 10.53 21.15
C GLY A 187 -28.83 11.25 21.88
N ARG A 188 -28.30 10.65 22.95
CA ARG A 188 -27.17 11.22 23.72
C ARG A 188 -25.89 11.28 22.89
N LEU A 189 -25.60 10.25 22.11
CA LEU A 189 -24.50 10.28 21.15
C LEU A 189 -24.69 11.44 20.15
N GLY A 190 -25.89 11.62 19.63
CA GLY A 190 -26.25 12.74 18.76
C GLY A 190 -26.01 14.11 19.39
N GLU A 191 -26.35 14.28 20.67
CA GLU A 191 -26.07 15.50 21.46
C GLU A 191 -24.57 15.75 21.62
N ILE A 192 -23.79 14.72 22.00
CA ILE A 192 -22.33 14.80 22.16
C ILE A 192 -21.68 15.22 20.84
N LEU A 193 -22.02 14.54 19.74
CA LEU A 193 -21.50 14.86 18.42
C LEU A 193 -21.90 16.27 17.96
N THR A 194 -23.08 16.74 18.36
CA THR A 194 -23.53 18.11 18.08
C THR A 194 -22.68 19.14 18.82
N ILE A 195 -22.36 18.90 20.10
CA ILE A 195 -21.46 19.78 20.87
C ILE A 195 -20.07 19.81 20.24
N LEU A 196 -19.52 18.64 19.87
CA LEU A 196 -18.22 18.54 19.22
C LEU A 196 -18.21 19.29 17.87
N GLY A 197 -19.23 19.08 17.04
CA GLY A 197 -19.35 19.76 15.75
C GLY A 197 -19.50 21.28 15.87
N GLN A 198 -20.14 21.78 16.93
CA GLN A 198 -20.23 23.22 17.20
C GLN A 198 -18.88 23.84 17.61
N LYS A 199 -18.00 23.05 18.23
CA LYS A 199 -16.64 23.44 18.64
C LYS A 199 -15.64 23.53 17.48
N VAL A 200 -16.02 23.14 16.26
CA VAL A 200 -15.18 23.32 15.07
C VAL A 200 -14.87 24.81 14.87
N PRO A 201 -13.58 25.22 14.89
CA PRO A 201 -13.21 26.62 14.75
C PRO A 201 -13.62 27.18 13.38
N LYS A 202 -13.98 28.47 13.33
CA LYS A 202 -14.56 29.10 12.13
C LYS A 202 -13.62 29.05 10.91
N GLU A 203 -12.31 29.08 11.12
CA GLU A 203 -11.30 28.98 10.06
C GLU A 203 -11.32 27.61 9.35
N TYR A 204 -11.58 26.53 10.08
CA TYR A 204 -11.69 25.16 9.55
C TYR A 204 -13.08 24.82 9.00
N ARG A 205 -14.06 25.74 9.06
CA ARG A 205 -15.40 25.50 8.50
C ARG A 205 -15.37 25.58 6.98
N ILE A 206 -16.00 24.61 6.34
CA ILE A 206 -16.06 24.54 4.88
C ILE A 206 -17.10 25.53 4.33
N ASP A 207 -16.69 26.31 3.33
CA ASP A 207 -17.58 27.21 2.59
C ASP A 207 -17.31 27.08 1.08
N ARG A 208 -17.93 26.08 0.46
CA ARG A 208 -17.84 25.78 -0.97
C ARG A 208 -19.08 26.25 -1.71
N SER A 209 -18.87 26.74 -2.92
CA SER A 209 -19.94 27.07 -3.86
C SER A 209 -19.86 26.26 -5.13
N LEU A 210 -20.99 25.65 -5.52
CA LEU A 210 -21.09 24.94 -6.79
C LEU A 210 -20.63 25.83 -7.96
N PRO A 211 -19.67 25.37 -8.77
CA PRO A 211 -19.28 26.06 -10.00
C PRO A 211 -20.38 25.98 -11.05
N GLU A 212 -20.47 26.99 -11.91
CA GLU A 212 -21.35 26.93 -13.09
C GLU A 212 -20.88 25.83 -14.05
N PRO A 213 -21.78 25.09 -14.74
CA PRO A 213 -23.23 25.25 -14.80
C PRO A 213 -24.02 24.43 -13.75
N LEU A 214 -23.36 23.93 -12.69
CA LEU A 214 -24.02 23.15 -11.64
C LEU A 214 -24.96 24.05 -10.81
N ARG A 215 -26.08 23.49 -10.36
CA ARG A 215 -27.17 24.24 -9.71
C ARG A 215 -27.40 23.76 -8.28
N ARG A 216 -27.71 24.71 -7.41
CA ARG A 216 -28.08 24.45 -6.00
C ARG A 216 -29.54 24.03 -5.90
N GLY A 217 -29.85 23.21 -4.91
CA GLY A 217 -31.23 22.80 -4.59
C GLY A 217 -31.78 21.66 -5.46
N GLU A 218 -30.98 21.13 -6.37
CA GLU A 218 -31.28 19.94 -7.16
C GLU A 218 -30.01 19.08 -7.31
N PRO A 219 -30.14 17.78 -7.59
CA PRO A 219 -28.99 16.96 -7.99
C PRO A 219 -28.35 17.51 -9.26
N ASN A 220 -27.08 17.21 -9.46
CA ASN A 220 -26.37 17.46 -10.71
C ASN A 220 -25.75 16.16 -11.19
N LEU A 221 -26.30 15.57 -12.25
CA LEU A 221 -25.74 14.36 -12.86
C LEU A 221 -24.68 14.76 -13.89
N ILE A 222 -23.47 14.24 -13.74
CA ILE A 222 -22.39 14.35 -14.71
C ILE A 222 -22.11 12.95 -15.24
N VAL A 223 -22.24 12.77 -16.55
CA VAL A 223 -21.87 11.52 -17.23
C VAL A 223 -20.65 11.78 -18.09
N CYS A 224 -19.56 11.07 -17.81
CA CYS A 224 -18.27 11.23 -18.47
C CYS A 224 -17.59 9.86 -18.62
N PRO A 225 -16.57 9.73 -19.49
CA PRO A 225 -15.80 8.48 -19.58
C PRO A 225 -15.29 8.05 -18.21
N GLU A 226 -15.24 6.75 -17.96
CA GLU A 226 -14.79 6.19 -16.69
C GLU A 226 -13.37 6.67 -16.31
N ALA A 227 -12.54 6.94 -17.31
CA ALA A 227 -11.19 7.50 -17.15
C ALA A 227 -11.18 8.92 -16.56
N ASP A 228 -12.25 9.69 -16.74
CA ASP A 228 -12.34 11.09 -16.36
C ASP A 228 -13.06 11.32 -15.02
N ILE A 229 -13.72 10.31 -14.43
CA ILE A 229 -14.55 10.49 -13.22
C ILE A 229 -13.78 11.12 -12.06
N ILE A 230 -12.54 10.71 -11.80
CA ILE A 230 -11.70 11.28 -10.74
C ILE A 230 -11.34 12.74 -11.03
N ASN A 231 -10.97 13.06 -12.27
CA ASN A 231 -10.64 14.42 -12.66
C ASN A 231 -11.89 15.31 -12.65
N ALA A 232 -13.03 14.78 -13.10
CA ALA A 232 -14.32 15.47 -13.11
C ALA A 232 -14.77 15.78 -11.68
N SER A 233 -14.64 14.83 -10.74
CA SER A 233 -15.00 15.04 -9.34
C SER A 233 -14.12 16.13 -8.72
N LEU A 234 -12.80 16.06 -8.89
CA LEU A 234 -11.88 17.07 -8.36
C LEU A 234 -12.01 18.43 -9.07
N SER A 235 -12.42 18.46 -10.33
CA SER A 235 -12.71 19.71 -11.05
C SER A 235 -13.83 20.51 -10.38
N VAL A 236 -14.82 19.85 -9.77
CA VAL A 236 -15.88 20.51 -8.99
C VAL A 236 -15.30 21.29 -7.80
N TYR A 237 -14.29 20.74 -7.13
CA TYR A 237 -13.63 21.37 -5.98
C TYR A 237 -12.55 22.38 -6.38
N LEU A 238 -11.89 22.17 -7.52
CA LEU A 238 -10.96 23.14 -8.10
C LEU A 238 -11.69 24.42 -8.54
N LEU A 239 -12.83 24.28 -9.22
CA LEU A 239 -13.60 25.41 -9.75
C LEU A 239 -14.44 26.15 -8.70
N ASP A 240 -14.44 25.70 -7.44
CA ASP A 240 -15.02 26.43 -6.32
C ASP A 240 -14.36 27.81 -6.17
N LYS A 241 -15.20 28.85 -6.04
CA LYS A 241 -14.73 30.24 -5.86
C LYS A 241 -13.87 30.43 -4.61
N ASN A 242 -14.04 29.56 -3.61
CA ASN A 242 -13.29 29.58 -2.35
C ASN A 242 -12.18 28.52 -2.29
N THR A 243 -11.77 27.95 -3.43
CA THR A 243 -10.81 26.83 -3.50
C THR A 243 -9.47 27.11 -2.83
N THR A 244 -8.98 28.35 -2.81
CA THR A 244 -7.71 28.71 -2.17
C THR A 244 -7.75 28.48 -0.66
N ARG A 245 -8.87 28.84 -0.02
CA ARG A 245 -9.10 28.66 1.42
C ARG A 245 -9.49 27.23 1.78
N ASN A 246 -10.35 26.60 0.99
CA ASN A 246 -10.88 25.28 1.33
C ASN A 246 -9.82 24.17 1.12
N PRO A 247 -9.79 23.13 1.97
CA PRO A 247 -8.93 21.97 1.76
C PRO A 247 -9.42 21.12 0.57
N LEU A 248 -8.68 20.04 0.27
CA LEU A 248 -9.20 18.92 -0.51
C LEU A 248 -10.53 18.40 0.07
N PRO A 249 -11.32 17.64 -0.70
CA PRO A 249 -12.60 17.13 -0.23
C PRO A 249 -12.45 16.29 1.03
N ARG A 250 -13.30 16.54 2.02
CA ARG A 250 -13.29 15.77 3.27
C ARG A 250 -14.03 14.43 3.15
N PRO A 251 -13.80 13.47 4.06
CA PRO A 251 -14.44 12.16 4.01
C PRO A 251 -15.97 12.22 3.99
N GLU A 252 -16.56 13.20 4.65
CA GLU A 252 -18.02 13.37 4.65
C GLU A 252 -18.58 13.93 3.35
N GLU A 253 -17.75 14.57 2.52
CA GLU A 253 -18.12 15.24 1.26
C GLU A 253 -18.13 14.28 0.06
N ILE A 254 -17.41 13.15 0.10
CA ILE A 254 -17.29 12.22 -1.03
C ILE A 254 -17.75 10.82 -0.66
N LEU A 255 -18.48 10.18 -1.57
CA LEU A 255 -18.72 8.75 -1.58
C LEU A 255 -18.24 8.17 -2.92
N MET A 256 -17.18 7.37 -2.91
CA MET A 256 -16.70 6.64 -4.09
C MET A 256 -17.34 5.26 -4.12
N CYS A 257 -18.30 5.05 -5.01
CA CYS A 257 -19.06 3.82 -5.07
C CYS A 257 -18.24 2.68 -5.69
N THR A 258 -18.43 1.49 -5.14
CA THR A 258 -17.94 0.21 -5.65
C THR A 258 -19.10 -0.80 -5.63
N SER A 259 -18.88 -2.00 -6.17
CA SER A 259 -19.85 -3.09 -6.07
C SER A 259 -20.14 -3.54 -4.63
N GLU A 260 -19.28 -3.19 -3.67
CA GLU A 260 -19.44 -3.51 -2.25
C GLU A 260 -20.09 -2.38 -1.45
N THR A 261 -20.34 -1.22 -2.04
CA THR A 261 -20.97 -0.08 -1.35
C THR A 261 -22.36 -0.45 -0.85
N THR A 262 -22.59 -0.21 0.44
CA THR A 262 -23.81 -0.61 1.14
C THR A 262 -24.89 0.48 1.10
N LEU A 263 -26.15 0.08 1.31
CA LEU A 263 -27.27 1.02 1.41
C LEU A 263 -27.12 2.00 2.58
N ASP A 264 -26.56 1.56 3.71
CA ASP A 264 -26.31 2.39 4.90
C ASP A 264 -25.33 3.54 4.61
N GLU A 265 -24.27 3.28 3.84
CA GLU A 265 -23.33 4.32 3.40
C GLU A 265 -23.99 5.35 2.47
N VAL A 266 -24.80 4.88 1.51
CA VAL A 266 -25.53 5.73 0.56
C VAL A 266 -26.58 6.57 1.28
N GLU A 267 -27.35 5.98 2.19
CA GLU A 267 -28.35 6.70 2.97
C GLU A 267 -27.71 7.75 3.87
N ALA A 268 -26.64 7.39 4.59
CA ALA A 268 -25.88 8.34 5.41
C ALA A 268 -25.35 9.51 4.57
N PHE A 269 -24.79 9.24 3.39
CA PHE A 269 -24.32 10.26 2.45
C PHE A 269 -25.46 11.18 1.98
N PHE A 270 -26.59 10.63 1.55
CA PHE A 270 -27.74 11.46 1.14
C PHE A 270 -28.28 12.30 2.30
N ARG A 271 -28.38 11.74 3.51
CA ARG A 271 -28.80 12.51 4.70
C ARG A 271 -27.85 13.67 4.97
N ARG A 272 -26.52 13.47 4.93
CA ARG A 272 -25.54 14.57 5.04
C ARG A 272 -25.73 15.64 3.97
N SER A 273 -25.99 15.21 2.74
CA SER A 273 -26.09 16.13 1.61
C SER A 273 -27.36 16.96 1.60
N LEU A 274 -28.50 16.38 1.99
CA LEU A 274 -29.82 17.02 1.93
C LEU A 274 -30.29 17.63 3.25
N GLN A 275 -29.74 17.24 4.41
CA GLN A 275 -30.12 17.80 5.70
C GLN A 275 -29.43 19.14 5.96
N LYS A 276 -30.13 20.04 6.64
CA LYS A 276 -29.61 21.37 6.97
C LYS A 276 -28.45 21.25 7.97
N HIS A 277 -27.30 21.81 7.59
CA HIS A 277 -26.11 21.78 8.44
C HIS A 277 -26.28 22.67 9.69
N PRO A 278 -26.00 22.18 10.91
CA PRO A 278 -26.20 22.94 12.14
C PRO A 278 -25.24 24.14 12.28
N THR A 279 -24.02 24.06 11.72
CA THR A 279 -22.99 25.12 11.82
C THR A 279 -22.97 26.12 10.66
N LYS A 280 -23.97 26.09 9.75
CA LYS A 280 -24.06 26.89 8.51
C LYS A 280 -22.93 26.68 7.50
N GLU A 281 -22.16 25.59 7.62
CA GLU A 281 -21.21 25.19 6.58
C GLU A 281 -21.91 24.92 5.25
N LYS A 282 -21.21 25.24 4.16
CA LYS A 282 -21.68 24.96 2.79
C LYS A 282 -20.70 23.99 2.17
N LYS A 283 -21.09 22.72 2.09
CA LYS A 283 -20.27 21.64 1.51
C LYS A 283 -20.78 21.29 0.12
N ILE A 284 -19.92 20.70 -0.71
CA ILE A 284 -20.33 20.06 -1.97
C ILE A 284 -20.21 18.56 -1.74
N TYR A 285 -21.31 17.84 -1.95
CA TYR A 285 -21.36 16.40 -1.78
C TYR A 285 -21.27 15.72 -3.13
N THR A 286 -20.28 14.86 -3.32
CA THR A 286 -19.97 14.22 -4.60
C THR A 286 -20.03 12.69 -4.47
N MET A 287 -20.98 12.07 -5.15
CA MET A 287 -21.04 10.63 -5.34
C MET A 287 -20.32 10.27 -6.64
N MET A 288 -19.26 9.48 -6.56
CA MET A 288 -18.46 9.05 -7.72
C MET A 288 -18.79 7.61 -8.08
N TYR A 289 -18.70 7.27 -9.37
CA TYR A 289 -18.94 5.91 -9.87
C TYR A 289 -20.31 5.35 -9.50
N ALA A 290 -21.36 6.18 -9.59
CA ALA A 290 -22.73 5.77 -9.22
C ALA A 290 -23.25 4.55 -10.01
N ASP A 291 -22.66 4.26 -11.18
CA ASP A 291 -22.90 3.06 -11.98
C ASP A 291 -22.37 1.75 -11.37
N GLN A 292 -21.49 1.83 -10.37
CA GLN A 292 -20.91 0.66 -9.70
C GLN A 292 -21.79 0.13 -8.56
N LEU A 293 -22.81 0.88 -8.14
CA LEU A 293 -23.77 0.39 -7.15
C LEU A 293 -24.49 -0.85 -7.69
N SER A 294 -24.74 -1.82 -6.81
CA SER A 294 -25.60 -2.95 -7.16
C SER A 294 -27.01 -2.46 -7.49
N ILE A 295 -27.74 -3.23 -8.29
CA ILE A 295 -29.10 -2.86 -8.74
C ILE A 295 -30.02 -2.62 -7.53
N ASP A 296 -29.99 -3.50 -6.53
CA ASP A 296 -30.82 -3.41 -5.33
C ASP A 296 -30.52 -2.14 -4.52
N VAL A 297 -29.22 -1.88 -4.27
CA VAL A 297 -28.78 -0.66 -3.55
C VAL A 297 -29.17 0.58 -4.34
N SER A 298 -29.02 0.57 -5.67
CA SER A 298 -29.32 1.72 -6.51
C SER A 298 -30.84 2.03 -6.58
N CYS A 299 -31.69 1.02 -6.61
CA CYS A 299 -33.16 1.19 -6.57
C CYS A 299 -33.64 1.81 -5.25
N GLU A 300 -33.10 1.32 -4.13
CA GLU A 300 -33.41 1.88 -2.81
C GLU A 300 -32.82 3.28 -2.64
N ALA A 301 -31.60 3.51 -3.14
CA ALA A 301 -30.96 4.83 -3.15
C ALA A 301 -31.81 5.88 -3.87
N GLU A 302 -32.39 5.55 -5.03
CA GLU A 302 -33.32 6.42 -5.75
C GLU A 302 -34.55 6.77 -4.88
N THR A 303 -35.13 5.77 -4.23
CA THR A 303 -36.29 5.92 -3.36
C THR A 303 -35.99 6.83 -2.17
N ILE A 304 -34.86 6.61 -1.51
CA ILE A 304 -34.37 7.43 -0.40
C ILE A 304 -34.13 8.87 -0.85
N LEU A 305 -33.47 9.07 -1.99
CA LEU A 305 -33.18 10.39 -2.52
C LEU A 305 -34.47 11.17 -2.81
N LYS A 306 -35.46 10.55 -3.45
CA LYS A 306 -36.78 11.16 -3.70
C LYS A 306 -37.48 11.55 -2.40
N LYS A 307 -37.47 10.66 -1.39
CA LYS A 307 -38.07 10.92 -0.07
C LYS A 307 -37.39 12.10 0.64
N LEU A 308 -36.06 12.17 0.62
CA LEU A 308 -35.30 13.24 1.28
C LEU A 308 -35.37 14.59 0.55
N GLN A 309 -35.61 14.58 -0.76
CA GLN A 309 -35.84 15.78 -1.57
C GLN A 309 -37.23 16.38 -1.35
N ALA A 310 -38.23 15.56 -1.01
CA ALA A 310 -39.60 16.02 -0.80
C ALA A 310 -39.64 17.10 0.30
N GLY A 311 -40.01 18.32 -0.09
CA GLY A 311 -40.11 19.47 0.82
C GLY A 311 -38.83 20.31 0.98
N LYS A 312 -37.74 19.98 0.31
CA LYS A 312 -36.48 20.75 0.36
C LYS A 312 -36.15 21.40 -0.98
N LYS A 313 -36.38 22.71 -1.08
CA LYS A 313 -35.95 23.51 -2.25
C LYS A 313 -34.83 24.47 -1.83
N ASN A 314 -33.74 24.50 -2.61
CA ASN A 314 -32.68 25.52 -2.59
C ASN A 314 -31.57 25.46 -1.51
N GLU A 315 -31.44 24.38 -0.72
CA GLU A 315 -30.43 24.34 0.37
C GLU A 315 -29.23 23.39 0.15
N PHE A 316 -29.29 22.42 -0.77
CA PHE A 316 -28.23 21.41 -0.92
C PHE A 316 -27.38 21.56 -2.19
N GLN A 317 -26.18 20.95 -2.17
CA GLN A 317 -25.20 20.92 -3.26
C GLN A 317 -24.76 19.48 -3.52
N LEU A 318 -25.50 18.74 -4.34
CA LEU A 318 -25.25 17.33 -4.65
C LEU A 318 -24.81 17.16 -6.11
N VAL A 319 -23.69 16.46 -6.29
CA VAL A 319 -23.15 16.05 -7.59
C VAL A 319 -23.07 14.53 -7.62
N VAL A 320 -23.54 13.93 -8.70
CA VAL A 320 -23.49 12.49 -8.93
C VAL A 320 -22.76 12.25 -10.25
N LEU A 321 -21.69 11.47 -10.22
CA LEU A 321 -20.91 11.11 -11.40
C LEU A 321 -21.15 9.64 -11.74
N SER A 322 -21.42 9.38 -13.01
CA SER A 322 -21.59 8.04 -13.56
C SER A 322 -20.69 7.86 -14.77
N SER A 323 -20.17 6.65 -14.97
CA SER A 323 -19.45 6.32 -16.20
C SER A 323 -20.39 6.33 -17.39
N LYS A 324 -19.86 6.78 -18.54
CA LYS A 324 -20.57 6.75 -19.82
C LYS A 324 -20.69 5.31 -20.33
N GLU A 325 -19.70 4.48 -20.04
CA GLU A 325 -19.58 3.10 -20.46
C GLU A 325 -20.66 2.22 -19.85
N ASN A 326 -21.05 2.47 -18.60
CA ASN A 326 -22.12 1.75 -17.90
C ASN A 326 -23.39 2.58 -17.68
N GLU A 327 -23.55 3.70 -18.40
CA GLU A 327 -24.69 4.61 -18.26
C GLU A 327 -26.05 3.87 -18.32
N ASN A 328 -26.20 2.96 -19.29
CA ASN A 328 -27.43 2.20 -19.50
C ASN A 328 -27.75 1.20 -18.37
N LYS A 329 -26.76 0.83 -17.54
CA LYS A 329 -26.93 -0.09 -16.40
C LYS A 329 -27.18 0.66 -15.10
N SER A 330 -26.88 1.96 -15.07
CA SER A 330 -26.95 2.77 -13.86
C SER A 330 -28.37 3.26 -13.62
N VAL A 331 -29.05 2.66 -12.63
CA VAL A 331 -30.39 3.11 -12.18
C VAL A 331 -30.30 4.55 -11.66
N MET A 332 -29.24 4.91 -10.94
CA MET A 332 -29.02 6.30 -10.50
C MET A 332 -28.90 7.28 -11.68
N ALA A 333 -28.17 6.93 -12.74
CA ALA A 333 -28.04 7.80 -13.91
C ALA A 333 -29.40 8.00 -14.60
N ALA A 334 -30.15 6.91 -14.82
CA ALA A 334 -31.48 6.96 -15.40
C ALA A 334 -32.46 7.81 -14.56
N ALA A 335 -32.46 7.62 -13.24
CA ALA A 335 -33.30 8.37 -12.31
C ALA A 335 -32.99 9.88 -12.29
N LEU A 336 -31.73 10.24 -12.53
CA LEU A 336 -31.24 11.62 -12.49
C LEU A 336 -31.08 12.27 -13.87
N GLU A 337 -31.56 11.65 -14.94
CA GLU A 337 -31.33 12.11 -16.31
C GLU A 337 -31.81 13.56 -16.56
N LYS A 338 -32.97 13.93 -15.99
CA LYS A 338 -33.49 15.31 -16.05
C LYS A 338 -32.59 16.36 -15.39
N TYR A 339 -31.66 15.92 -14.55
CA TYR A 339 -30.67 16.73 -13.84
C TYR A 339 -29.28 16.67 -14.48
N ARG A 340 -29.15 16.11 -15.69
CA ARG A 340 -27.88 16.05 -16.42
C ARG A 340 -27.31 17.45 -16.66
N ARG A 341 -26.01 17.59 -16.42
CA ARG A 341 -25.23 18.82 -16.65
C ARG A 341 -23.97 18.47 -17.45
N LEU A 342 -23.67 19.28 -18.46
CA LEU A 342 -22.37 19.24 -19.11
C LEU A 342 -21.39 20.00 -18.23
N PHE A 343 -20.30 19.35 -17.81
CA PHE A 343 -19.32 19.93 -16.91
C PHE A 343 -17.91 19.77 -17.48
N PRO A 344 -17.08 20.84 -17.51
CA PRO A 344 -15.72 20.75 -18.04
C PRO A 344 -14.81 19.93 -17.10
N VAL A 345 -14.05 19.00 -17.67
CA VAL A 345 -13.04 18.21 -16.95
C VAL A 345 -11.66 18.85 -17.16
N LEU A 346 -11.03 19.35 -16.09
CA LEU A 346 -9.77 20.10 -16.15
C LEU A 346 -8.54 19.22 -15.88
N SER A 347 -8.38 18.13 -16.64
CA SER A 347 -7.36 17.10 -16.38
C SER A 347 -5.92 17.64 -16.22
N SER A 348 -5.55 18.71 -16.93
CA SER A 348 -4.21 19.33 -16.81
C SER A 348 -3.97 20.05 -15.48
N ASP A 349 -5.01 20.66 -14.91
CA ASP A 349 -4.89 21.53 -13.73
C ASP A 349 -5.07 20.76 -12.42
N ILE A 350 -5.70 19.58 -12.45
CA ILE A 350 -5.94 18.76 -11.26
C ILE A 350 -4.64 18.39 -10.56
N LYS A 351 -3.60 18.02 -11.31
CA LYS A 351 -2.31 17.65 -10.73
C LYS A 351 -1.68 18.81 -9.95
N ASP A 352 -1.73 20.01 -10.51
CA ASP A 352 -1.20 21.22 -9.86
C ASP A 352 -2.04 21.60 -8.64
N TYR A 353 -3.36 21.47 -8.73
CA TYR A 353 -4.29 21.69 -7.62
C TYR A 353 -3.99 20.75 -6.45
N VAL A 354 -3.93 19.44 -6.71
CA VAL A 354 -3.66 18.42 -5.70
C VAL A 354 -2.25 18.60 -5.12
N THR A 355 -1.24 18.82 -5.97
CA THR A 355 0.14 19.06 -5.52
C THR A 355 0.23 20.24 -4.56
N LYS A 356 -0.43 21.37 -4.87
CA LYS A 356 -0.46 22.54 -3.98
C LYS A 356 -1.13 22.26 -2.63
N LYS A 357 -2.16 21.40 -2.63
CA LYS A 357 -2.91 21.05 -1.41
C LYS A 357 -2.25 19.97 -0.56
N LEU A 358 -1.33 19.20 -1.12
CA LEU A 358 -0.57 18.16 -0.42
C LEU A 358 0.75 18.68 0.20
N VAL A 359 0.94 20.01 0.26
CA VAL A 359 2.10 20.64 0.90
C VAL A 359 1.74 21.14 2.30
N HIS A 360 2.55 20.76 3.29
CA HIS A 360 2.46 21.21 4.69
C HIS A 360 3.84 21.71 5.15
N ASP A 361 3.90 22.88 5.79
CA ASP A 361 5.15 23.54 6.21
C ASP A 361 6.24 23.59 5.12
N GLY A 362 5.83 23.87 3.87
CA GLY A 362 6.73 23.95 2.71
C GLY A 362 7.28 22.61 2.23
N ARG A 363 6.77 21.47 2.74
CA ARG A 363 7.18 20.12 2.36
C ARG A 363 6.00 19.35 1.78
N SER A 364 6.28 18.50 0.79
CA SER A 364 5.27 17.57 0.29
C SER A 364 4.94 16.52 1.35
N THR A 365 3.65 16.23 1.55
CA THR A 365 3.16 15.14 2.42
C THR A 365 2.98 13.83 1.65
N VAL A 366 3.07 13.87 0.32
CA VAL A 366 2.94 12.72 -0.57
C VAL A 366 3.99 12.82 -1.68
N ASP A 367 4.70 11.75 -1.98
CA ASP A 367 5.60 11.63 -3.13
C ASP A 367 5.34 10.29 -3.85
N VAL A 368 4.94 10.34 -5.12
CA VAL A 368 4.91 9.15 -5.99
C VAL A 368 6.26 9.01 -6.68
N VAL A 369 6.98 7.94 -6.41
CA VAL A 369 8.34 7.68 -6.89
C VAL A 369 8.27 6.60 -7.96
N ILE A 370 8.58 6.99 -9.19
CA ILE A 370 8.40 6.13 -10.37
C ILE A 370 9.72 5.85 -11.06
N SER A 371 9.79 4.74 -11.79
CA SER A 371 10.91 4.41 -12.67
C SER A 371 10.42 3.66 -13.89
N LYS A 372 11.10 3.83 -15.03
CA LYS A 372 10.82 3.03 -16.24
C LYS A 372 11.01 1.52 -16.01
N ARG A 373 12.06 1.15 -15.29
CA ARG A 373 12.42 -0.25 -14.97
C ARG A 373 12.90 -0.39 -13.53
N ALA A 374 13.01 -1.63 -13.06
CA ALA A 374 13.54 -1.91 -11.73
C ALA A 374 15.00 -1.45 -11.55
N GLY A 375 15.43 -1.28 -10.29
CA GLY A 375 16.83 -0.96 -9.98
C GLY A 375 17.30 0.46 -10.28
N GLN A 376 16.38 1.41 -10.52
CA GLN A 376 16.72 2.82 -10.79
C GLN A 376 16.80 3.73 -9.55
N GLY A 377 16.67 3.19 -8.33
CA GLY A 377 16.90 3.96 -7.10
C GLY A 377 15.66 4.46 -6.36
N LYS A 378 14.45 3.93 -6.66
CA LYS A 378 13.21 4.25 -5.92
C LYS A 378 13.34 4.02 -4.41
N THR A 379 13.79 2.84 -4.01
CA THR A 379 14.05 2.52 -2.59
C THR A 379 15.20 3.33 -1.99
N LEU A 380 16.21 3.70 -2.78
CA LEU A 380 17.33 4.53 -2.33
C LEU A 380 16.84 5.95 -1.98
N TYR A 381 15.91 6.49 -2.77
CA TYR A 381 15.25 7.77 -2.50
C TYR A 381 14.49 7.75 -1.16
N LYS A 382 13.68 6.73 -0.91
CA LYS A 382 13.04 6.52 0.40
C LYS A 382 14.05 6.55 1.54
N ASN A 383 15.14 5.77 1.41
CA ASN A 383 16.18 5.70 2.44
C ASN A 383 16.91 7.03 2.64
N LYS A 384 17.04 7.85 1.59
CA LYS A 384 17.59 9.20 1.69
C LYS A 384 16.67 10.11 2.50
N ILE A 385 15.38 10.17 2.17
CA ILE A 385 14.41 10.98 2.92
C ILE A 385 14.35 10.55 4.39
N LEU A 386 14.29 9.24 4.65
CA LEU A 386 14.28 8.69 6.00
C LEU A 386 15.49 9.17 6.83
N ARG A 387 16.68 9.23 6.21
CA ARG A 387 17.90 9.75 6.85
C ARG A 387 17.83 11.27 7.07
N GLU A 388 17.34 12.04 6.11
CA GLU A 388 17.20 13.50 6.22
C GLU A 388 16.21 13.91 7.32
N LEU A 389 15.09 13.19 7.43
CA LEU A 389 14.08 13.43 8.46
C LEU A 389 14.61 13.07 9.86
N ARG A 390 15.34 11.95 10.00
CA ARG A 390 16.00 11.58 11.26
C ARG A 390 17.03 12.63 11.72
N LYS A 391 17.81 13.17 10.79
CA LYS A 391 18.83 14.21 11.08
C LYS A 391 18.21 15.53 11.54
N THR A 392 17.11 15.95 10.92
CA THR A 392 16.53 17.28 11.20
C THR A 392 15.68 17.34 12.46
N GLN A 393 15.14 16.22 12.93
CA GLN A 393 14.06 16.26 13.93
C GLN A 393 14.32 15.52 15.25
N ASN A 394 15.45 14.80 15.40
CA ASN A 394 15.87 14.16 16.65
C ASN A 394 14.76 13.34 17.37
N THR A 395 13.81 12.80 16.61
CA THR A 395 12.65 12.04 17.09
C THR A 395 12.61 10.66 16.43
N ASP A 396 12.12 9.67 17.17
CA ASP A 396 11.79 8.33 16.64
C ASP A 396 10.63 8.43 15.65
N MET A 397 10.96 8.55 14.36
CA MET A 397 9.99 8.51 13.28
C MET A 397 9.62 7.05 12.98
N CYS A 398 8.33 6.74 13.07
CA CYS A 398 7.80 5.42 12.72
C CYS A 398 7.79 5.25 11.20
N SER A 399 8.33 4.12 10.70
CA SER A 399 8.29 3.76 9.28
C SER A 399 7.42 2.53 9.09
N ILE A 400 6.37 2.67 8.28
CA ILE A 400 5.38 1.62 7.99
C ILE A 400 5.54 1.21 6.52
N GLY A 401 5.66 -0.09 6.26
CA GLY A 401 5.74 -0.63 4.90
C GLY A 401 4.43 -1.34 4.52
N ILE A 402 3.88 -1.01 3.36
CA ILE A 402 2.63 -1.56 2.83
C ILE A 402 2.93 -2.13 1.44
N PRO A 403 3.41 -3.39 1.35
CA PRO A 403 3.67 -4.04 0.07
C PRO A 403 2.36 -4.52 -0.57
N MET A 404 2.23 -4.29 -1.88
CA MET A 404 1.10 -4.76 -2.69
C MET A 404 1.63 -5.68 -3.78
N ASN A 405 1.47 -6.98 -3.57
CA ASN A 405 2.03 -8.04 -4.43
C ASN A 405 0.97 -8.88 -5.14
N GLU A 406 -0.31 -8.64 -4.85
CA GLU A 406 -1.44 -9.39 -5.41
C GLU A 406 -2.10 -8.63 -6.57
N GLN A 407 -2.87 -9.34 -7.41
CA GLN A 407 -3.52 -8.73 -8.57
C GLN A 407 -4.57 -7.67 -8.20
N ALA A 408 -5.23 -7.83 -7.06
CA ALA A 408 -6.21 -6.91 -6.52
C ALA A 408 -5.74 -6.42 -5.16
N VAL A 409 -5.99 -5.14 -4.87
CA VAL A 409 -5.70 -4.56 -3.54
C VAL A 409 -6.74 -5.05 -2.53
N ASP A 410 -6.26 -5.69 -1.46
CA ASP A 410 -7.07 -5.96 -0.27
C ASP A 410 -6.98 -4.79 0.72
N VAL A 411 -8.05 -3.99 0.80
CA VAL A 411 -8.13 -2.85 1.71
C VAL A 411 -8.11 -3.28 3.18
N GLU A 412 -8.65 -4.46 3.51
CA GLU A 412 -8.67 -4.96 4.88
C GLU A 412 -7.27 -5.35 5.36
N GLN A 413 -6.46 -5.95 4.49
CA GLN A 413 -5.05 -6.25 4.80
C GLN A 413 -4.21 -4.97 4.99
N VAL A 414 -4.49 -3.93 4.20
CA VAL A 414 -3.86 -2.62 4.41
C VAL A 414 -4.30 -2.03 5.73
N MET A 415 -5.61 -2.06 6.05
CA MET A 415 -6.15 -1.56 7.30
C MET A 415 -5.63 -2.33 8.52
N SER A 416 -5.45 -3.65 8.44
CA SER A 416 -4.87 -4.44 9.54
C SER A 416 -3.43 -4.01 9.82
N THR A 417 -2.66 -3.71 8.77
CA THR A 417 -1.28 -3.21 8.92
C THR A 417 -1.26 -1.81 9.54
N LEU A 418 -2.20 -0.95 9.16
CA LEU A 418 -2.30 0.42 9.67
C LEU A 418 -2.83 0.47 11.12
N HIS A 419 -3.64 -0.50 11.52
CA HIS A 419 -4.33 -0.53 12.80
C HIS A 419 -3.39 -0.37 13.99
N ASP A 420 -2.26 -1.11 13.99
CA ASP A 420 -1.25 -1.09 15.04
C ASP A 420 -0.56 0.27 15.24
N TYR A 421 -0.71 1.17 14.26
CA TYR A 421 -0.09 2.49 14.25
C TYR A 421 -1.07 3.64 14.45
N ILE A 422 -2.33 3.35 14.78
CA ILE A 422 -3.28 4.39 15.13
C ILE A 422 -2.89 4.96 16.51
N GLY A 423 -2.56 6.25 16.55
CA GLY A 423 -2.15 6.94 17.78
C GLY A 423 -0.70 6.71 18.22
N SER A 424 0.12 5.96 17.46
CA SER A 424 1.46 5.54 17.87
C SER A 424 2.55 6.63 17.76
N SER A 425 2.39 7.62 16.88
CA SER A 425 3.34 8.73 16.72
C SER A 425 2.73 9.94 16.02
N ASP A 426 3.26 11.11 16.35
CA ASP A 426 2.92 12.40 15.75
C ASP A 426 3.44 12.55 14.30
N LYS A 427 4.43 11.74 13.90
CA LYS A 427 5.07 11.78 12.58
C LYS A 427 5.38 10.37 12.07
N ARG A 428 4.78 10.02 10.92
CA ARG A 428 4.89 8.67 10.35
C ARG A 428 5.35 8.77 8.89
N LEU A 429 6.23 7.85 8.49
CA LEU A 429 6.59 7.61 7.10
C LEU A 429 5.90 6.33 6.64
N LEU A 430 5.00 6.46 5.67
CA LEU A 430 4.28 5.33 5.08
C LEU A 430 4.85 5.07 3.69
N HIS A 431 5.38 3.87 3.49
CA HIS A 431 5.92 3.41 2.21
C HIS A 431 4.95 2.41 1.59
N ILE A 432 4.32 2.81 0.49
CA ILE A 432 3.39 2.00 -0.27
C ILE A 432 4.15 1.47 -1.48
N ASP A 433 4.39 0.17 -1.55
CA ASP A 433 5.14 -0.46 -2.64
C ASP A 433 4.18 -1.23 -3.56
N ILE A 434 3.94 -0.69 -4.75
CA ILE A 434 2.98 -1.24 -5.72
C ILE A 434 3.72 -2.06 -6.76
N ALA A 435 3.58 -3.39 -6.69
CA ALA A 435 4.16 -4.28 -7.68
C ALA A 435 3.45 -4.13 -9.05
N PRO A 436 4.14 -4.41 -10.18
CA PRO A 436 3.55 -4.29 -11.52
C PRO A 436 2.35 -5.22 -11.78
N VAL A 437 2.21 -6.29 -10.99
CA VAL A 437 1.12 -7.26 -11.10
C VAL A 437 -0.21 -6.73 -10.56
N VAL A 438 -0.20 -5.63 -9.80
CA VAL A 438 -1.40 -5.05 -9.18
C VAL A 438 -2.23 -4.31 -10.23
N GLN A 439 -3.43 -4.82 -10.51
CA GLN A 439 -4.30 -4.35 -11.59
C GLN A 439 -5.56 -3.64 -11.10
N SER A 440 -6.09 -3.96 -9.92
CA SER A 440 -7.36 -3.39 -9.44
C SER A 440 -7.31 -2.94 -7.97
N GLY A 441 -8.21 -2.02 -7.61
CA GLY A 441 -8.34 -1.50 -6.23
C GLY A 441 -7.36 -0.38 -5.85
N VAL A 442 -6.29 -0.15 -6.63
CA VAL A 442 -5.29 0.92 -6.38
C VAL A 442 -5.94 2.30 -6.38
N ASP A 443 -6.77 2.62 -7.37
CA ASP A 443 -7.39 3.95 -7.47
C ASP A 443 -8.27 4.27 -6.27
N TYR A 444 -9.06 3.31 -5.80
CA TYR A 444 -9.89 3.45 -4.59
C TYR A 444 -9.03 3.69 -3.35
N LEU A 445 -8.06 2.80 -3.11
CA LEU A 445 -7.19 2.89 -1.94
C LEU A 445 -6.42 4.21 -1.89
N ILE A 446 -5.74 4.56 -2.98
CA ILE A 446 -4.89 5.74 -3.05
C ILE A 446 -5.73 7.02 -2.96
N PHE A 447 -6.92 7.04 -3.58
CA PHE A 447 -7.80 8.21 -3.51
C PHE A 447 -8.30 8.44 -2.09
N HIS A 448 -8.79 7.38 -1.42
CA HIS A 448 -9.25 7.47 -0.04
C HIS A 448 -8.12 7.82 0.93
N LEU A 449 -6.96 7.17 0.81
CA LEU A 449 -5.85 7.36 1.72
C LEU A 449 -5.15 8.72 1.57
N LEU A 450 -4.96 9.20 0.33
CA LEU A 450 -4.09 10.36 0.05
C LEU A 450 -4.84 11.63 -0.33
N ILE A 451 -5.99 11.53 -1.01
CA ILE A 451 -6.78 12.70 -1.44
C ILE A 451 -7.84 13.05 -0.40
N VAL A 452 -8.65 12.07 -0.01
CA VAL A 452 -9.69 12.22 1.01
C VAL A 452 -9.09 12.23 2.42
N GLY A 453 -7.97 11.52 2.60
CA GLY A 453 -7.25 11.44 3.88
C GLY A 453 -7.91 10.52 4.91
N CYS A 454 -8.78 9.61 4.47
CA CYS A 454 -9.52 8.68 5.33
C CYS A 454 -9.74 7.34 4.64
N LEU A 455 -9.35 6.27 5.32
CA LEU A 455 -9.61 4.88 4.92
C LEU A 455 -10.38 4.19 6.06
N SER A 456 -11.41 3.42 5.71
CA SER A 456 -12.25 2.70 6.67
C SER A 456 -12.22 1.20 6.40
N SER A 457 -12.17 0.39 7.44
CA SER A 457 -12.33 -1.06 7.36
C SER A 457 -13.82 -1.46 7.37
N ARG A 458 -14.11 -2.70 6.97
CA ARG A 458 -15.45 -3.32 7.05
C ARG A 458 -15.96 -3.46 8.49
N SER A 459 -15.05 -3.45 9.47
CA SER A 459 -15.38 -3.43 10.91
C SER A 459 -15.73 -2.04 11.43
N GLY A 460 -15.49 -0.98 10.64
CA GLY A 460 -15.77 0.42 11.02
C GLY A 460 -14.58 1.17 11.62
N ILE A 461 -13.41 0.55 11.71
CA ILE A 461 -12.17 1.21 12.16
C ILE A 461 -11.72 2.20 11.08
N VAL A 462 -11.24 3.37 11.50
CA VAL A 462 -10.85 4.45 10.59
C VAL A 462 -9.38 4.82 10.77
N TRP A 463 -8.68 4.90 9.65
CA TRP A 463 -7.37 5.52 9.54
C TRP A 463 -7.50 6.92 8.98
N LEU A 464 -6.89 7.91 9.66
CA LEU A 464 -6.81 9.29 9.19
C LEU A 464 -5.37 9.67 8.85
N LYS A 465 -5.21 10.29 7.69
CA LYS A 465 -3.97 10.93 7.27
C LYS A 465 -3.71 12.17 8.12
N SER A 466 -2.50 12.29 8.67
CA SER A 466 -2.01 13.51 9.30
C SER A 466 -1.28 14.39 8.28
N ASP A 467 -1.31 15.71 8.47
CA ASP A 467 -0.50 16.65 7.68
C ASP A 467 0.99 16.55 8.03
N LYS A 468 1.31 15.93 9.16
CA LYS A 468 2.69 15.65 9.60
C LYS A 468 3.25 14.33 9.03
N ASP A 469 2.40 13.50 8.41
CA ASP A 469 2.82 12.25 7.80
C ASP A 469 3.48 12.49 6.44
N LEU A 470 4.38 11.57 6.05
CA LEU A 470 4.91 11.48 4.70
C LEU A 470 4.53 10.14 4.07
N TYR A 471 3.83 10.18 2.95
CA TYR A 471 3.50 9.01 2.14
C TYR A 471 4.43 8.94 0.94
N VAL A 472 5.16 7.84 0.79
CA VAL A 472 6.01 7.56 -0.36
C VAL A 472 5.41 6.38 -1.11
N VAL A 473 4.86 6.62 -2.29
CA VAL A 473 4.28 5.59 -3.14
C VAL A 473 5.32 5.18 -4.18
N GLU A 474 5.80 3.94 -4.11
CA GLU A 474 6.76 3.37 -5.05
C GLU A 474 6.03 2.53 -6.09
N CYS A 475 6.25 2.80 -7.38
CA CYS A 475 5.71 1.97 -8.47
C CYS A 475 6.55 2.06 -9.76
N LEU A 476 6.26 1.20 -10.74
CA LEU A 476 6.81 1.35 -12.09
C LEU A 476 5.97 2.33 -12.91
N GLN A 477 6.59 2.94 -13.93
CA GLN A 477 5.87 3.84 -14.83
C GLN A 477 4.73 3.12 -15.58
N SER A 478 4.90 1.83 -15.91
CA SER A 478 3.86 0.99 -16.51
C SER A 478 2.62 0.82 -15.62
N SER A 479 2.77 0.92 -14.30
CA SER A 479 1.63 0.92 -13.37
C SER A 479 0.81 2.21 -13.42
N ILE A 480 1.30 3.27 -14.07
CA ILE A 480 0.57 4.54 -14.20
C ILE A 480 0.05 4.70 -15.62
N MET A 481 0.91 4.46 -16.61
CA MET A 481 0.58 4.65 -18.02
C MET A 481 1.22 3.53 -18.85
N HIS A 482 0.44 2.91 -19.73
CA HIS A 482 0.99 2.14 -20.83
C HIS A 482 1.37 3.09 -21.97
N THR A 483 2.62 3.03 -22.42
CA THR A 483 3.12 3.85 -23.54
C THR A 483 3.08 3.14 -24.89
N GLU A 484 2.72 1.85 -24.93
CA GLU A 484 2.60 1.09 -26.18
C GLU A 484 1.16 1.13 -26.72
N GLY A 485 0.98 1.59 -27.96
CA GLY A 485 -0.32 1.76 -28.60
C GLY A 485 -0.94 3.15 -28.39
N LYS A 486 -2.26 3.23 -28.13
CA LYS A 486 -2.87 4.47 -27.63
C LYS A 486 -2.54 4.58 -26.14
N PRO A 487 -1.93 5.68 -25.67
CA PRO A 487 -1.60 5.83 -24.26
C PRO A 487 -2.84 5.65 -23.41
N SER A 488 -2.83 4.62 -22.56
CA SER A 488 -3.90 4.32 -21.61
C SER A 488 -3.36 4.46 -20.20
N VAL A 489 -4.14 5.16 -19.37
CA VAL A 489 -3.85 5.32 -17.95
C VAL A 489 -4.34 4.07 -17.22
N VAL A 490 -3.47 3.43 -16.45
CA VAL A 490 -3.81 2.23 -15.66
C VAL A 490 -4.48 2.65 -14.37
N HIS A 491 -3.72 3.35 -13.52
CA HIS A 491 -4.18 3.86 -12.22
C HIS A 491 -4.30 5.38 -12.29
N LYS A 492 -5.53 5.87 -12.40
CA LYS A 492 -5.89 7.27 -12.64
C LYS A 492 -5.49 8.17 -11.48
N THR A 493 -5.64 7.70 -10.24
CA THR A 493 -5.29 8.48 -9.04
C THR A 493 -3.78 8.72 -8.95
N LEU A 494 -2.94 7.79 -9.40
CA LEU A 494 -1.49 7.98 -9.39
C LEU A 494 -1.03 9.10 -10.34
N CYS A 495 -1.79 9.39 -11.40
CA CYS A 495 -1.45 10.42 -12.39
C CYS A 495 -1.54 11.85 -11.82
N ILE A 496 -2.48 12.08 -10.91
CA ILE A 496 -2.80 13.40 -10.34
C ILE A 496 -1.96 13.76 -9.11
N LEU A 497 -1.16 12.82 -8.61
CA LEU A 497 -0.31 13.03 -7.43
C LEU A 497 1.06 13.63 -7.81
N PRO A 498 1.73 14.34 -6.89
CA PRO A 498 3.10 14.80 -7.07
C PRO A 498 4.04 13.62 -7.36
N THR A 499 4.79 13.70 -8.46
CA THR A 499 5.58 12.56 -8.97
C THR A 499 7.06 12.91 -9.07
N LYS A 500 7.92 12.00 -8.64
CA LYS A 500 9.38 12.03 -8.78
C LYS A 500 9.83 10.84 -9.62
N ARG A 501 10.62 11.10 -10.66
CA ARG A 501 11.10 10.08 -11.59
C ARG A 501 12.55 9.71 -11.30
N CYS A 502 12.77 8.44 -10.99
CA CYS A 502 14.08 7.82 -10.97
C CYS A 502 14.54 7.52 -12.40
N ILE A 503 15.70 8.07 -12.76
CA ILE A 503 16.25 8.02 -14.12
C ILE A 503 17.44 7.08 -14.22
N SER A 504 17.76 6.59 -15.41
CA SER A 504 18.92 5.70 -15.59
C SER A 504 20.26 6.45 -15.52
N PRO A 505 21.40 5.76 -15.27
CA PRO A 505 22.73 6.36 -15.38
C PRO A 505 22.99 7.06 -16.72
N ARG A 506 22.50 6.49 -17.84
CA ARG A 506 22.65 7.09 -19.16
C ARG A 506 21.79 8.33 -19.33
N GLU A 507 20.53 8.25 -18.91
CA GLU A 507 19.65 9.41 -18.89
C GLU A 507 20.31 10.52 -18.08
N TRP A 508 20.83 10.18 -16.88
CA TRP A 508 21.47 11.12 -15.95
C TRP A 508 22.66 11.88 -16.57
N LEU A 509 23.46 11.22 -17.41
CA LEU A 509 24.55 11.89 -18.14
C LEU A 509 24.08 12.71 -19.34
N SER A 510 23.04 12.25 -20.03
CA SER A 510 22.56 12.89 -21.26
C SER A 510 21.86 14.23 -21.00
N HIS A 511 21.53 14.53 -19.74
CA HIS A 511 20.68 15.66 -19.33
C HIS A 511 19.38 15.79 -20.17
N SER A 512 18.92 14.70 -20.80
CA SER A 512 17.89 14.73 -21.85
C SER A 512 16.46 14.58 -21.30
N TYR A 513 16.21 15.09 -20.11
CA TYR A 513 14.89 15.02 -19.47
C TYR A 513 14.07 16.26 -19.79
N LYS A 514 12.77 16.06 -19.96
CA LYS A 514 11.82 17.16 -20.19
C LYS A 514 11.31 17.77 -18.89
N GLU A 515 11.54 17.10 -17.75
CA GLU A 515 10.98 17.46 -16.44
C GLU A 515 11.87 18.43 -15.64
N PRO A 516 11.30 19.24 -14.71
CA PRO A 516 12.06 20.04 -13.75
C PRO A 516 13.01 19.21 -12.89
N GLN A 517 14.18 19.77 -12.53
CA GLN A 517 15.21 19.06 -11.76
C GLN A 517 14.71 18.54 -10.41
N GLU A 518 13.80 19.26 -9.75
CA GLU A 518 13.21 18.86 -8.46
C GLU A 518 12.36 17.58 -8.53
N MET A 519 11.90 17.22 -9.74
CA MET A 519 11.13 16.01 -10.00
C MET A 519 12.01 14.82 -10.39
N ILE A 520 13.33 15.01 -10.48
CA ILE A 520 14.26 13.98 -10.97
C ILE A 520 15.09 13.45 -9.80
N VAL A 521 15.14 12.12 -9.70
CA VAL A 521 15.97 11.40 -8.75
C VAL A 521 17.07 10.68 -9.51
N GLY A 522 18.32 11.07 -9.26
CA GLY A 522 19.50 10.52 -9.93
C GLY A 522 20.65 10.26 -8.97
N PHE A 523 21.87 10.23 -9.53
CA PHE A 523 23.10 10.03 -8.75
C PHE A 523 23.30 11.17 -7.75
N CYS A 524 23.74 10.84 -6.54
CA CYS A 524 23.93 11.81 -5.48
C CYS A 524 25.38 11.88 -4.99
N GLU A 525 25.74 13.03 -4.44
CA GLU A 525 27.07 13.32 -3.92
C GLU A 525 27.48 12.39 -2.77
N GLU A 526 26.53 11.91 -1.96
CA GLU A 526 26.81 10.95 -0.90
C GLU A 526 27.31 9.62 -1.45
N GLU A 527 26.65 9.06 -2.48
CA GLU A 527 27.08 7.83 -3.14
C GLU A 527 28.39 8.03 -3.89
N TYR A 528 28.56 9.19 -4.56
CA TYR A 528 29.81 9.56 -5.22
C TYR A 528 31.00 9.48 -4.27
N ARG A 529 30.88 10.00 -3.04
CA ARG A 529 31.97 10.03 -2.04
C ARG A 529 32.33 8.68 -1.43
N THR A 530 31.53 7.64 -1.66
CA THR A 530 31.83 6.31 -1.10
C THR A 530 33.07 5.69 -1.72
N ASN A 531 33.84 4.94 -0.92
CA ASN A 531 34.97 4.16 -1.43
C ASN A 531 34.56 3.13 -2.49
N THR A 532 33.31 2.65 -2.41
CA THR A 532 32.69 1.75 -3.39
C THR A 532 32.69 2.35 -4.79
N PHE A 533 32.46 3.65 -4.94
CA PHE A 533 32.53 4.34 -6.23
C PHE A 533 33.92 4.92 -6.50
N GLN A 534 34.55 5.58 -5.52
CA GLN A 534 35.81 6.29 -5.72
C GLN A 534 36.97 5.35 -6.05
N VAL A 535 37.10 4.21 -5.38
CA VAL A 535 38.24 3.30 -5.61
C VAL A 535 38.20 2.72 -7.02
N PRO A 536 37.10 2.10 -7.51
CA PRO A 536 37.02 1.67 -8.91
C PRO A 536 37.22 2.82 -9.90
N TYR A 537 36.60 3.98 -9.65
CA TYR A 537 36.72 5.14 -10.53
C TYR A 537 38.18 5.60 -10.67
N ASP A 538 38.92 5.72 -9.56
CA ASP A 538 40.32 6.13 -9.58
C ASP A 538 41.22 5.16 -10.35
N HIS A 539 40.90 3.86 -10.35
CA HIS A 539 41.66 2.87 -11.12
C HIS A 539 41.27 2.89 -12.61
N LEU A 540 40.03 3.22 -12.96
CA LEU A 540 39.54 3.20 -14.35
C LEU A 540 39.78 4.51 -15.10
N ARG A 541 39.85 5.64 -14.39
CA ARG A 541 40.06 6.98 -14.96
C ARG A 541 41.43 7.08 -15.64
N ARG A 542 41.51 7.84 -16.74
CA ARG A 542 42.76 8.11 -17.43
C ARG A 542 43.57 9.18 -16.70
N PRO A 543 44.92 9.13 -16.76
CA PRO A 543 45.74 10.20 -16.23
C PRO A 543 45.37 11.53 -16.92
N ARG A 544 45.17 12.60 -16.13
CA ARG A 544 44.79 13.97 -16.55
C ARG A 544 43.29 14.27 -16.76
N GLU A 545 42.38 13.32 -16.57
CA GLU A 545 40.93 13.63 -16.58
C GLU A 545 40.49 14.31 -15.27
N GLU A 546 39.64 15.34 -15.33
CA GLU A 546 39.09 16.02 -14.14
C GLU A 546 38.17 15.10 -13.32
N LYS A 547 38.19 15.25 -11.99
CA LYS A 547 37.34 14.49 -11.08
C LYS A 547 35.99 15.19 -10.90
N SER A 548 34.95 14.72 -11.60
CA SER A 548 33.56 15.10 -11.36
C SER A 548 32.63 13.89 -11.23
N MET A 549 31.38 14.11 -10.79
CA MET A 549 30.35 13.07 -10.74
C MET A 549 30.00 12.57 -12.14
N GLU A 550 29.85 13.49 -13.10
CA GLU A 550 29.56 13.20 -14.51
C GLU A 550 30.69 12.35 -15.11
N HIS A 551 31.93 12.72 -14.83
CA HIS A 551 33.08 11.97 -15.31
C HIS A 551 33.19 10.58 -14.66
N CYS A 552 32.84 10.46 -13.39
CA CYS A 552 32.75 9.18 -12.69
C CYS A 552 31.74 8.26 -13.37
N ILE A 553 30.49 8.69 -13.52
CA ILE A 553 29.46 7.86 -14.15
C ILE A 553 29.82 7.54 -15.61
N SER A 554 30.34 8.50 -16.38
CA SER A 554 30.79 8.25 -17.76
C SER A 554 31.92 7.21 -17.83
N THR A 555 32.88 7.25 -16.90
CA THR A 555 33.97 6.28 -16.82
C THR A 555 33.47 4.90 -16.44
N LEU A 556 32.56 4.80 -15.47
CA LEU A 556 32.00 3.53 -15.04
C LEU A 556 31.13 2.89 -16.13
N LEU A 557 30.30 3.68 -16.83
CA LEU A 557 29.49 3.19 -17.94
C LEU A 557 30.31 2.65 -19.10
N ARG A 558 31.43 3.31 -19.43
CA ARG A 558 32.38 2.83 -20.46
C ARG A 558 32.98 1.46 -20.13
N ASN A 559 33.06 1.09 -18.85
CA ASN A 559 33.72 -0.13 -18.39
C ASN A 559 32.76 -1.21 -17.86
N CYS A 560 31.48 -0.90 -17.63
CA CYS A 560 30.53 -1.84 -17.00
C CYS A 560 30.09 -3.00 -17.92
N GLY A 561 30.32 -2.90 -19.23
CA GLY A 561 30.00 -3.96 -20.20
C GLY A 561 28.51 -4.12 -20.54
N VAL A 562 27.62 -3.40 -19.84
CA VAL A 562 26.19 -3.33 -20.15
C VAL A 562 25.95 -2.11 -21.04
N GLY A 563 25.09 -2.25 -22.05
CA GLY A 563 24.63 -1.15 -22.88
C GLY A 563 24.01 -0.07 -22.00
N ASP A 564 22.74 -0.19 -21.65
CA ASP A 564 22.04 0.75 -20.78
C ASP A 564 21.76 0.12 -19.40
N PRO A 565 22.71 0.16 -18.44
CA PRO A 565 22.51 -0.45 -17.13
C PRO A 565 21.52 0.33 -16.27
N SER A 566 20.91 -0.34 -15.30
CA SER A 566 20.27 0.27 -14.14
C SER A 566 21.31 0.75 -13.12
N TRP A 567 20.90 1.59 -12.16
CA TRP A 567 21.77 1.95 -11.03
C TRP A 567 22.19 0.73 -10.20
N ALA A 568 21.31 -0.27 -10.05
CA ALA A 568 21.62 -1.50 -9.34
C ALA A 568 22.73 -2.32 -10.03
N GLU A 569 22.67 -2.47 -11.35
CA GLU A 569 23.71 -3.17 -12.13
C GLU A 569 25.04 -2.41 -12.10
N LEU A 570 25.00 -1.08 -12.22
CA LEU A 570 26.20 -0.26 -12.09
C LEU A 570 26.79 -0.35 -10.69
N LYS A 571 25.95 -0.35 -9.65
CA LYS A 571 26.36 -0.52 -8.24
C LYS A 571 26.97 -1.90 -7.99
N GLN A 572 26.43 -2.95 -8.60
CA GLN A 572 26.99 -4.30 -8.51
C GLN A 572 28.37 -4.36 -9.17
N PHE A 573 28.52 -3.77 -10.37
CA PHE A 573 29.80 -3.67 -11.06
C PHE A 573 30.87 -3.00 -10.19
N VAL A 574 30.57 -1.82 -9.64
CA VAL A 574 31.56 -1.09 -8.82
C VAL A 574 31.81 -1.76 -7.48
N SER A 575 30.79 -2.32 -6.83
CA SER A 575 30.96 -3.05 -5.57
C SER A 575 31.88 -4.25 -5.74
N PHE A 576 31.66 -5.05 -6.78
CA PHE A 576 32.51 -6.20 -7.07
C PHE A 576 33.94 -5.77 -7.40
N LEU A 577 34.11 -4.77 -8.28
CA LEU A 577 35.43 -4.24 -8.63
C LEU A 577 36.16 -3.68 -7.41
N HIS A 578 35.45 -3.01 -6.51
CA HIS A 578 35.99 -2.47 -5.27
C HIS A 578 36.55 -3.56 -4.36
N VAL A 579 35.80 -4.65 -4.14
CA VAL A 579 36.25 -5.79 -3.34
C VAL A 579 37.48 -6.44 -3.96
N GLN A 580 37.46 -6.70 -5.28
CA GLN A 580 38.60 -7.30 -5.98
C GLN A 580 39.86 -6.43 -5.86
N LEU A 581 39.75 -5.12 -6.14
CA LEU A 581 40.87 -4.18 -6.01
C LEU A 581 41.40 -4.11 -4.58
N THR A 582 40.52 -4.21 -3.60
CA THR A 582 40.90 -4.23 -2.18
C THR A 582 41.69 -5.50 -1.84
N ASP A 583 41.30 -6.65 -2.37
CA ASP A 583 42.03 -7.91 -2.20
C ASP A 583 43.39 -7.89 -2.88
N TYR A 584 43.49 -7.35 -4.09
CA TYR A 584 44.76 -7.18 -4.77
C TYR A 584 45.71 -6.27 -3.99
N LYS A 585 45.23 -5.13 -3.48
CA LYS A 585 46.03 -4.21 -2.65
C LYS A 585 46.55 -4.86 -1.36
N LYS A 586 45.84 -5.85 -0.83
CA LYS A 586 46.26 -6.63 0.34
C LYS A 586 47.20 -7.78 -0.02
N SER A 587 47.34 -8.12 -1.29
CA SER A 587 48.20 -9.21 -1.76
C SER A 587 49.64 -8.74 -1.96
N ILE A 588 50.58 -9.68 -1.88
CA ILE A 588 52.00 -9.43 -2.15
C ILE A 588 52.25 -8.91 -3.57
N PHE A 589 51.33 -9.22 -4.50
CA PHE A 589 51.46 -8.87 -5.92
C PHE A 589 51.20 -7.39 -6.24
N CYS A 590 50.81 -6.60 -5.24
CA CYS A 590 50.69 -5.14 -5.37
C CYS A 590 51.97 -4.40 -4.93
N ASP A 591 52.97 -5.11 -4.39
CA ASP A 591 54.24 -4.50 -3.99
C ASP A 591 55.05 -4.06 -5.22
N PRO A 592 55.52 -2.80 -5.30
CA PRO A 592 56.37 -2.32 -6.40
C PRO A 592 57.62 -3.18 -6.66
N MET A 593 58.10 -3.90 -5.65
CA MET A 593 59.25 -4.80 -5.77
C MET A 593 58.97 -6.04 -6.64
N VAL A 594 57.70 -6.31 -6.96
CA VAL A 594 57.29 -7.45 -7.79
C VAL A 594 57.40 -7.15 -9.29
N GLU A 595 57.40 -5.87 -9.71
CA GLU A 595 57.42 -5.47 -11.12
C GLU A 595 58.63 -6.02 -11.91
N PRO A 596 59.87 -6.08 -11.36
CA PRO A 596 61.00 -6.70 -12.04
C PRO A 596 60.81 -8.21 -12.31
N ASP A 597 60.13 -8.91 -11.40
CA ASP A 597 59.92 -10.37 -11.49
C ASP A 597 58.70 -10.72 -12.36
N LEU A 598 57.64 -9.91 -12.27
CA LEU A 598 56.38 -10.07 -12.99
C LEU A 598 56.01 -8.77 -13.75
N PRO A 599 56.74 -8.44 -14.85
CA PRO A 599 56.58 -7.17 -15.55
C PRO A 599 55.18 -7.04 -16.16
N GLY A 600 54.47 -5.96 -15.84
CA GLY A 600 53.11 -5.70 -16.35
C GLY A 600 51.99 -6.50 -15.67
N PHE A 601 52.27 -7.22 -14.57
CA PHE A 601 51.26 -8.01 -13.86
C PHE A 601 50.12 -7.17 -13.30
N ALA A 602 50.39 -5.95 -12.82
CA ALA A 602 49.36 -5.03 -12.34
C ALA A 602 48.32 -4.70 -13.42
N ASN A 603 48.76 -4.50 -14.67
CA ASN A 603 47.85 -4.23 -15.78
C ASN A 603 47.05 -5.48 -16.19
N PHE A 604 47.70 -6.65 -16.16
CA PHE A 604 47.05 -7.93 -16.39
C PHE A 604 45.92 -8.20 -15.38
N VAL A 605 46.22 -8.06 -14.07
CA VAL A 605 45.24 -8.20 -12.99
C VAL A 605 44.09 -7.21 -13.16
N LYS A 606 44.38 -5.93 -13.42
CA LYS A 606 43.36 -4.89 -13.62
C LYS A 606 42.38 -5.28 -14.73
N ARG A 607 42.87 -5.78 -15.86
CA ARG A 607 42.01 -6.18 -16.98
C ARG A 607 41.15 -7.40 -16.64
N PHE A 608 41.70 -8.37 -15.91
CA PHE A 608 40.93 -9.51 -15.40
C PHE A 608 39.84 -9.09 -14.43
N MET A 609 40.14 -8.19 -13.49
CA MET A 609 39.15 -7.68 -12.55
C MET A 609 37.99 -6.99 -13.25
N ILE A 610 38.28 -6.17 -14.27
CA ILE A 610 37.22 -5.53 -15.07
C ILE A 610 36.37 -6.59 -15.76
N GLN A 611 36.99 -7.58 -16.39
CA GLN A 611 36.29 -8.68 -17.07
C GLN A 611 35.39 -9.46 -16.10
N MET A 612 35.90 -9.77 -14.91
CA MET A 612 35.13 -10.46 -13.87
C MET A 612 33.99 -9.58 -13.36
N SER A 613 34.26 -8.31 -13.07
CA SER A 613 33.22 -7.36 -12.64
C SER A 613 32.10 -7.22 -13.66
N GLN A 614 32.41 -7.24 -14.96
CA GLN A 614 31.40 -7.25 -16.02
C GLN A 614 30.53 -8.51 -15.96
N ASP A 615 31.14 -9.69 -15.82
CA ASP A 615 30.43 -10.96 -15.71
C ASP A 615 29.49 -10.97 -14.48
N PHE A 616 29.99 -10.60 -13.31
CA PHE A 616 29.23 -10.59 -12.06
C PHE A 616 28.18 -9.47 -11.97
N ALA A 617 28.36 -8.36 -12.69
CA ALA A 617 27.38 -7.28 -12.77
C ALA A 617 26.21 -7.59 -13.71
N THR A 618 26.44 -8.42 -14.73
CA THR A 618 25.40 -8.82 -15.67
C THR A 618 24.46 -9.88 -15.07
N ARG A 619 23.16 -9.75 -15.33
CA ARG A 619 22.16 -10.75 -14.90
C ARG A 619 22.45 -12.09 -15.57
N SER A 620 22.44 -13.18 -14.81
CA SER A 620 22.69 -14.55 -15.32
C SER A 620 21.63 -15.06 -16.31
N LEU A 621 20.47 -14.39 -16.33
CA LEU A 621 19.31 -14.69 -17.14
C LEU A 621 19.07 -13.53 -18.11
N HIS A 622 18.67 -13.82 -19.35
CA HIS A 622 17.96 -12.84 -20.18
C HIS A 622 16.60 -12.54 -19.54
N MET A 623 16.59 -11.76 -18.46
CA MET A 623 15.38 -11.09 -18.00
C MET A 623 15.17 -9.95 -18.95
N SER A 624 14.53 -10.26 -20.06
CA SER A 624 14.04 -9.22 -20.93
C SER A 624 12.81 -8.63 -20.23
N GLU A 625 13.03 -7.69 -19.30
CA GLU A 625 11.98 -6.71 -18.96
C GLU A 625 11.60 -5.94 -20.24
N GLU A 626 12.56 -5.77 -21.17
CA GLU A 626 12.31 -5.39 -22.56
C GLU A 626 11.44 -6.40 -23.34
N SER A 627 11.27 -7.65 -22.87
CA SER A 627 10.33 -8.63 -23.45
C SER A 627 9.02 -8.74 -22.71
N PHE A 628 8.83 -8.17 -21.52
CA PHE A 628 7.46 -7.90 -21.07
C PHE A 628 6.80 -6.89 -22.04
N GLU A 629 7.55 -5.86 -22.45
CA GLU A 629 7.17 -4.92 -23.51
C GLU A 629 7.08 -5.59 -24.91
N GLN A 630 7.93 -6.57 -25.25
CA GLN A 630 7.80 -7.32 -26.53
C GLN A 630 6.78 -8.47 -26.50
N VAL A 631 6.30 -8.91 -25.33
CA VAL A 631 5.34 -10.01 -25.22
C VAL A 631 3.91 -9.53 -25.23
N GLU A 632 3.61 -8.34 -24.67
CA GLU A 632 2.35 -7.66 -25.00
C GLU A 632 2.25 -7.37 -26.51
N ARG A 633 3.37 -7.08 -27.20
CA ARG A 633 3.43 -6.98 -28.67
C ARG A 633 3.04 -8.26 -29.42
N GLN A 634 3.17 -9.45 -28.82
CA GLN A 634 2.89 -10.74 -29.47
C GLN A 634 1.64 -11.47 -28.98
N GLN A 635 1.07 -11.08 -27.83
CA GLN A 635 -0.19 -11.67 -27.32
C GLN A 635 -1.40 -11.40 -28.24
N ASN A 636 -1.30 -10.44 -29.16
CA ASN A 636 -2.31 -10.23 -30.21
C ASN A 636 -2.11 -11.08 -31.48
N ALA A 637 -1.12 -11.99 -31.51
CA ALA A 637 -0.83 -12.76 -32.72
C ALA A 637 -0.53 -14.26 -32.54
N ASN A 638 -0.14 -14.80 -31.37
CA ASN A 638 0.05 -16.26 -31.22
C ASN A 638 -0.12 -16.75 -29.76
N GLN A 639 -0.71 -17.94 -29.63
CA GLN A 639 -1.17 -18.59 -28.40
C GLN A 639 -0.07 -19.27 -27.55
N ASP A 640 1.18 -18.78 -27.59
CA ASP A 640 2.29 -19.36 -26.81
C ASP A 640 2.85 -18.34 -25.79
N GLY A 641 2.18 -18.22 -24.65
CA GLY A 641 2.52 -17.31 -23.53
C GLY A 641 3.81 -17.64 -22.75
N LEU A 642 4.70 -18.46 -23.31
CA LEU A 642 5.92 -18.95 -22.65
C LEU A 642 7.21 -18.31 -23.16
N GLN A 643 7.20 -17.52 -24.24
CA GLN A 643 8.43 -16.96 -24.82
C GLN A 643 9.23 -15.96 -23.93
N PRO A 644 8.65 -15.08 -23.08
CA PRO A 644 9.45 -14.29 -22.14
C PRO A 644 10.06 -15.13 -21.02
N PHE A 645 9.42 -16.27 -20.72
CA PHE A 645 9.85 -17.21 -19.69
C PHE A 645 10.75 -18.32 -20.24
N GLN A 646 11.00 -18.37 -21.56
CA GLN A 646 12.07 -19.16 -22.16
C GLN A 646 13.40 -18.48 -21.83
N MET A 647 13.79 -18.61 -20.57
CA MET A 647 15.06 -18.20 -20.00
C MET A 647 16.20 -18.78 -20.85
N LYS A 648 16.73 -18.00 -21.79
CA LYS A 648 18.05 -18.28 -22.34
C LYS A 648 19.06 -18.00 -21.23
N ARG A 649 19.54 -19.07 -20.60
CA ARG A 649 20.60 -19.04 -19.58
C ARG A 649 21.86 -18.48 -20.24
N ARG A 650 22.10 -17.17 -20.10
CA ARG A 650 23.27 -16.51 -20.71
C ARG A 650 24.55 -16.92 -20.00
N TRP A 651 24.49 -17.09 -18.68
CA TRP A 651 25.65 -17.43 -17.86
C TRP A 651 26.22 -18.81 -18.23
N GLU A 652 25.45 -19.90 -18.18
CA GLU A 652 25.98 -21.26 -18.45
C GLU A 652 26.65 -21.45 -19.82
N THR A 653 26.24 -20.67 -20.83
CA THR A 653 26.82 -20.72 -22.18
C THR A 653 27.88 -19.65 -22.43
N SER A 654 28.16 -18.78 -21.46
CA SER A 654 29.14 -17.71 -21.58
C SER A 654 30.52 -18.15 -21.05
N PRO A 655 31.60 -17.56 -21.59
CA PRO A 655 32.94 -17.81 -21.08
C PRO A 655 33.16 -17.08 -19.74
N HIS A 656 33.78 -17.77 -18.78
CA HIS A 656 34.00 -17.28 -17.42
C HIS A 656 35.49 -17.29 -17.03
N PRO A 657 36.28 -16.34 -17.55
CA PRO A 657 37.69 -16.21 -17.21
C PRO A 657 37.86 -15.59 -15.82
N TYR A 658 38.25 -16.39 -14.84
CA TYR A 658 38.38 -15.96 -13.45
C TYR A 658 39.82 -15.98 -12.95
N LEU A 659 40.14 -14.96 -12.15
CA LEU A 659 41.38 -14.76 -11.41
C LEU A 659 41.01 -14.46 -9.96
N PHE A 660 41.36 -15.35 -9.05
CA PHE A 660 41.06 -15.19 -7.62
C PHE A 660 42.34 -15.01 -6.81
N PHE A 661 42.39 -13.96 -6.01
CA PHE A 661 43.37 -13.85 -4.93
C PHE A 661 42.91 -14.74 -3.76
N ASN A 662 43.73 -15.72 -3.41
CA ASN A 662 43.42 -16.65 -2.34
C ASN A 662 43.46 -15.94 -0.98
N GLU A 663 42.83 -16.54 0.04
CA GLU A 663 42.75 -15.91 1.37
C GLU A 663 44.13 -15.67 1.99
N ASP A 664 45.11 -16.52 1.65
CA ASP A 664 46.50 -16.44 2.09
C ASP A 664 47.25 -15.17 1.65
N LYS A 665 46.66 -14.35 0.75
CA LYS A 665 47.21 -13.12 0.17
C LYS A 665 48.52 -13.29 -0.60
N ASN A 666 49.00 -14.52 -0.77
CA ASN A 666 50.29 -14.85 -1.35
C ASN A 666 50.15 -15.70 -2.62
N THR A 667 48.97 -16.24 -2.92
CA THR A 667 48.73 -17.06 -4.10
C THR A 667 47.52 -16.61 -4.91
N VAL A 668 47.53 -16.95 -6.20
CA VAL A 668 46.46 -16.63 -7.17
C VAL A 668 45.98 -17.92 -7.82
N THR A 669 44.67 -18.04 -8.01
CA THR A 669 44.03 -19.16 -8.71
C THR A 669 43.42 -18.67 -10.02
N PHE A 670 43.82 -19.28 -11.14
CA PHE A 670 43.28 -19.04 -12.47
C PHE A 670 42.27 -20.13 -12.85
N LEU A 671 41.18 -19.74 -13.52
CA LEU A 671 40.12 -20.67 -13.87
C LEU A 671 39.34 -20.23 -15.11
N GLY A 672 39.03 -21.17 -16.00
CA GLY A 672 38.01 -20.97 -17.04
C GLY A 672 38.46 -20.26 -18.32
N PHE A 673 39.76 -20.19 -18.61
CA PHE A 673 40.30 -19.61 -19.83
C PHE A 673 41.58 -20.32 -20.28
N ASN A 674 41.97 -20.12 -21.54
CA ASN A 674 43.29 -20.46 -22.06
C ASN A 674 43.95 -19.21 -22.67
N LEU A 675 45.25 -19.29 -22.96
CA LEU A 675 46.00 -18.23 -23.60
C LEU A 675 46.46 -18.66 -24.99
N ARG A 676 46.38 -17.73 -25.94
CA ARG A 676 46.88 -17.94 -27.30
C ARG A 676 47.85 -16.83 -27.69
N LYS A 677 48.97 -17.19 -28.30
CA LYS A 677 49.89 -16.21 -28.85
C LYS A 677 49.20 -15.39 -29.95
N GLY A 678 49.09 -14.08 -29.73
CA GLY A 678 48.52 -13.11 -30.66
C GLY A 678 49.60 -12.44 -31.51
N GLN A 679 49.32 -11.22 -31.99
CA GLN A 679 50.27 -10.40 -32.76
C GLN A 679 51.15 -9.55 -31.83
N HIS A 680 52.33 -9.13 -32.32
CA HIS A 680 53.23 -8.18 -31.62
C HIS A 680 53.62 -8.57 -30.18
N ASP A 681 54.03 -9.82 -29.95
CA ASP A 681 54.46 -10.34 -28.63
C ASP A 681 53.41 -10.15 -27.51
N LEU A 682 52.14 -10.20 -27.89
CA LEU A 682 51.00 -10.22 -26.97
C LEU A 682 50.35 -11.61 -26.95
N TYR A 683 49.74 -11.96 -25.81
CA TYR A 683 48.90 -13.13 -25.66
C TYR A 683 47.44 -12.70 -25.54
N ASP A 684 46.56 -13.38 -26.28
CA ASP A 684 45.11 -13.22 -26.23
C ASP A 684 44.49 -14.17 -25.21
N LEU A 685 43.43 -13.71 -24.55
CA LEU A 685 42.58 -14.53 -23.69
C LEU A 685 41.53 -15.23 -24.55
N VAL A 686 41.48 -16.57 -24.53
CA VAL A 686 40.54 -17.37 -25.33
C VAL A 686 39.68 -18.27 -24.45
N ASP A 687 38.47 -18.56 -24.92
CA ASP A 687 37.53 -19.46 -24.25
C ASP A 687 38.10 -20.89 -24.10
N ASN A 688 37.87 -21.50 -22.95
CA ASN A 688 38.37 -22.83 -22.62
C ASN A 688 37.54 -23.97 -23.23
N GLN A 689 36.32 -23.71 -23.70
CA GLN A 689 35.40 -24.75 -24.20
C GLN A 689 35.84 -25.43 -25.52
N LYS A 690 36.75 -24.82 -26.30
CA LYS A 690 37.27 -25.38 -27.57
C LYS A 690 38.81 -25.39 -27.66
N GLY A 691 39.50 -25.40 -26.51
CA GLY A 691 40.96 -25.33 -26.48
C GLY A 691 41.52 -24.06 -27.14
N SER A 692 42.66 -24.14 -27.84
CA SER A 692 43.30 -23.02 -28.53
C SER A 692 42.52 -22.47 -29.76
N ASN A 693 41.46 -23.16 -30.17
CA ASN A 693 40.52 -22.74 -31.22
C ASN A 693 39.27 -22.01 -30.65
N GLY A 694 39.29 -21.67 -29.36
CA GLY A 694 38.26 -20.87 -28.72
C GLY A 694 38.15 -19.45 -29.29
N THR A 695 36.97 -18.85 -29.12
CA THR A 695 36.70 -17.45 -29.46
C THR A 695 37.60 -16.55 -28.60
N ILE A 696 38.16 -15.50 -29.19
CA ILE A 696 38.96 -14.51 -28.44
C ILE A 696 38.01 -13.71 -27.55
N LEU A 697 38.28 -13.75 -26.24
CA LEU A 697 37.54 -13.00 -25.22
C LEU A 697 38.13 -11.61 -25.05
N VAL A 698 39.46 -11.52 -24.94
CA VAL A 698 40.18 -10.26 -24.76
C VAL A 698 41.49 -10.32 -25.55
N GLN A 699 41.67 -9.38 -26.48
CA GLN A 699 42.90 -9.28 -27.25
C GLN A 699 44.05 -8.70 -26.42
N GLY A 700 45.23 -9.31 -26.53
CA GLY A 700 46.48 -8.89 -25.92
C GLY A 700 46.41 -8.68 -24.42
N ILE A 701 45.80 -9.61 -23.66
CA ILE A 701 45.61 -9.53 -22.20
C ILE A 701 46.94 -9.32 -21.44
N MET A 702 48.04 -9.87 -21.96
CA MET A 702 49.40 -9.65 -21.44
C MET A 702 50.48 -9.69 -22.53
N HIS A 703 51.65 -9.14 -22.21
CA HIS A 703 52.86 -9.28 -23.02
C HIS A 703 53.57 -10.62 -22.79
N LYS A 704 54.36 -11.04 -23.78
CA LYS A 704 55.19 -12.24 -23.71
C LYS A 704 56.14 -12.27 -22.52
N ALA A 705 56.71 -11.12 -22.14
CA ALA A 705 57.59 -11.05 -20.96
C ALA A 705 56.89 -11.50 -19.67
N LEU A 706 55.62 -11.11 -19.47
CA LEU A 706 54.84 -11.54 -18.32
C LEU A 706 54.53 -13.04 -18.38
N TYR A 707 54.12 -13.52 -19.57
CA TYR A 707 53.86 -14.94 -19.80
C TYR A 707 55.09 -15.80 -19.46
N ASP A 708 56.25 -15.43 -20.01
CA ASP A 708 57.51 -16.15 -19.78
C ASP A 708 57.92 -16.13 -18.29
N SER A 709 57.64 -15.04 -17.56
CA SER A 709 57.84 -14.99 -16.10
C SER A 709 56.90 -15.90 -15.32
N LEU A 710 55.60 -15.90 -15.63
CA LEU A 710 54.61 -16.75 -14.96
C LEU A 710 54.88 -18.24 -15.19
N ILE A 711 55.29 -18.62 -16.41
CA ILE A 711 55.70 -19.99 -16.74
C ILE A 711 56.98 -20.39 -15.98
N ARG A 712 57.98 -19.49 -15.86
CA ARG A 712 59.18 -19.75 -15.05
C ARG A 712 58.86 -19.99 -13.58
N GLN A 713 57.85 -19.31 -13.06
CA GLN A 713 57.34 -19.50 -11.68
C GLN A 713 56.38 -20.68 -11.54
N ARG A 714 56.18 -21.48 -12.60
CA ARG A 714 55.32 -22.68 -12.64
C ARG A 714 53.86 -22.38 -12.32
N VAL A 715 53.36 -21.21 -12.72
CA VAL A 715 51.95 -20.84 -12.58
C VAL A 715 51.11 -21.67 -13.58
N PRO A 716 50.05 -22.38 -13.14
CA PRO A 716 49.22 -23.19 -14.02
C PRO A 716 48.24 -22.31 -14.82
N LEU A 717 48.70 -21.72 -15.92
CA LEU A 717 47.91 -20.78 -16.73
C LEU A 717 46.97 -21.44 -17.75
N ASP A 718 47.35 -22.59 -18.32
CA ASP A 718 46.59 -23.32 -19.36
C ASP A 718 46.14 -24.72 -18.86
N GLU A 719 45.83 -24.82 -17.56
CA GLU A 719 45.47 -26.09 -16.93
C GLU A 719 44.03 -26.49 -17.26
N ASN A 720 43.85 -27.67 -17.89
CA ASN A 720 42.52 -28.22 -18.10
C ASN A 720 41.99 -28.85 -16.80
N ILE A 721 41.09 -28.12 -16.13
CA ILE A 721 40.50 -28.54 -14.85
C ILE A 721 39.74 -29.87 -14.96
N ALA A 722 39.22 -30.22 -16.15
CA ALA A 722 38.55 -31.49 -16.37
C ALA A 722 39.48 -32.69 -16.15
N ASP A 723 40.77 -32.53 -16.41
CA ASP A 723 41.77 -33.59 -16.34
C ASP A 723 42.37 -33.75 -14.93
N LEU A 724 42.04 -32.84 -13.99
CA LEU A 724 42.57 -32.86 -12.64
C LEU A 724 41.91 -33.91 -11.75
N PRO A 725 42.66 -34.58 -10.86
CA PRO A 725 42.08 -35.40 -9.79
C PRO A 725 41.13 -34.60 -8.90
N ARG A 726 40.08 -35.27 -8.38
CA ARG A 726 39.09 -34.65 -7.49
C ARG A 726 39.71 -33.94 -6.28
N THR A 727 40.74 -34.54 -5.69
CA THR A 727 41.46 -33.97 -4.54
C THR A 727 42.06 -32.60 -4.85
N GLN A 728 42.67 -32.43 -6.03
CA GLN A 728 43.24 -31.15 -6.48
C GLN A 728 42.14 -30.13 -6.83
N ARG A 729 41.01 -30.58 -7.38
CA ARG A 729 39.83 -29.73 -7.61
C ARG A 729 39.27 -29.16 -6.29
N LEU A 730 39.12 -30.00 -5.28
CA LEU A 730 38.70 -29.59 -3.94
C LEU A 730 39.71 -28.64 -3.29
N GLU A 731 41.01 -28.93 -3.43
CA GLU A 731 42.06 -28.05 -2.91
C GLU A 731 42.00 -26.64 -3.51
N LYS A 732 41.78 -26.52 -4.82
CA LYS A 732 41.58 -25.22 -5.48
C LYS A 732 40.37 -24.46 -4.94
N LEU A 733 39.23 -25.13 -4.75
CA LEU A 733 38.05 -24.51 -4.13
C LEU A 733 38.35 -24.00 -2.72
N ARG A 734 38.97 -24.85 -1.89
CA ARG A 734 39.33 -24.51 -0.50
C ARG A 734 40.27 -23.31 -0.44
N ARG A 735 41.30 -23.25 -1.31
CA ARG A 735 42.24 -22.13 -1.38
C ARG A 735 41.56 -20.81 -1.72
N VAL A 736 40.63 -20.81 -2.68
CA VAL A 736 39.87 -19.61 -3.07
C VAL A 736 38.90 -19.19 -1.97
N MET A 737 38.22 -20.16 -1.35
CA MET A 737 37.19 -19.91 -0.33
C MET A 737 37.73 -19.68 1.08
N GLY A 738 39.01 -19.96 1.33
CA GLY A 738 39.62 -19.84 2.66
C GLY A 738 39.32 -21.01 3.62
N ILE A 739 38.90 -22.15 3.09
CA ILE A 739 38.52 -23.30 3.91
C ILE A 739 39.76 -24.08 4.35
N LYS A 740 40.01 -24.13 5.66
CA LYS A 740 41.18 -24.81 6.25
C LYS A 740 40.98 -26.32 6.45
N GLU A 741 39.74 -26.78 6.49
CA GLU A 741 39.41 -28.18 6.75
C GLU A 741 39.65 -29.07 5.52
N ASN A 742 40.27 -30.23 5.78
CA ASN A 742 40.58 -31.21 4.75
C ASN A 742 39.51 -32.32 4.69
N GLY A 743 38.25 -31.94 4.42
CA GLY A 743 37.13 -32.87 4.26
C GLY A 743 36.50 -32.81 2.87
N ASP A 744 36.18 -33.96 2.29
CA ASP A 744 35.24 -34.05 1.16
C ASP A 744 33.85 -34.31 1.74
N PRO A 745 32.94 -33.33 1.75
CA PRO A 745 31.66 -33.46 2.45
C PRO A 745 30.73 -34.47 1.77
N ASP A 746 30.90 -34.70 0.47
CA ASP A 746 30.11 -35.66 -0.30
C ASP A 746 30.90 -36.14 -1.52
N ALA A 747 31.48 -37.33 -1.41
CA ALA A 747 32.21 -37.97 -2.49
C ALA A 747 31.32 -38.38 -3.68
N SER A 748 29.99 -38.48 -3.50
CA SER A 748 29.04 -38.86 -4.54
C SER A 748 28.68 -37.71 -5.49
N TYR A 749 28.81 -36.46 -5.04
CA TYR A 749 28.57 -35.28 -5.87
C TYR A 749 29.66 -35.13 -6.95
N GLU A 750 29.28 -35.15 -8.22
CA GLU A 750 30.25 -35.00 -9.31
C GLU A 750 30.81 -33.57 -9.42
N LEU A 751 32.07 -33.37 -9.03
CA LEU A 751 32.70 -32.05 -9.05
C LEU A 751 33.28 -31.70 -10.43
N THR A 752 32.42 -31.46 -11.41
CA THR A 752 32.84 -31.04 -12.77
C THR A 752 33.46 -29.64 -12.78
N SER A 753 34.18 -29.28 -13.85
CA SER A 753 34.72 -27.91 -14.02
C SER A 753 33.61 -26.84 -14.01
N ASP A 754 32.44 -27.15 -14.56
CA ASP A 754 31.25 -26.29 -14.51
C ASP A 754 30.72 -26.12 -13.08
N ASN A 755 30.59 -27.21 -12.33
CA ASN A 755 30.16 -27.17 -10.93
C ASN A 755 31.13 -26.37 -10.06
N MET A 756 32.45 -26.49 -10.28
CA MET A 756 33.44 -25.64 -9.62
C MET A 756 33.26 -24.16 -9.95
N LYS A 757 33.06 -23.81 -11.24
CA LYS A 757 32.76 -22.43 -11.67
C LYS A 757 31.52 -21.90 -10.95
N LYS A 758 30.45 -22.68 -10.88
CA LYS A 758 29.19 -22.33 -10.22
C LYS A 758 29.37 -22.09 -8.71
N ILE A 759 30.06 -22.99 -8.02
CA ILE A 759 30.35 -22.83 -6.58
C ILE A 759 31.12 -21.54 -6.32
N LEU A 760 32.19 -21.30 -7.08
CA LEU A 760 32.99 -20.08 -6.94
C LEU A 760 32.18 -18.83 -7.29
N ALA A 761 31.37 -18.87 -8.35
CA ALA A 761 30.52 -17.75 -8.72
C ALA A 761 29.48 -17.41 -7.64
N ILE A 762 28.87 -18.43 -7.02
CA ILE A 762 27.96 -18.23 -5.89
C ILE A 762 28.71 -17.59 -4.72
N TYR A 763 29.85 -18.18 -4.31
CA TYR A 763 30.68 -17.64 -3.23
C TYR A 763 31.03 -16.16 -3.46
N MET A 764 31.45 -15.82 -4.68
CA MET A 764 31.86 -14.46 -5.04
C MET A 764 30.72 -13.46 -5.16
N ARG A 765 29.46 -13.90 -5.31
CA ARG A 765 28.30 -12.99 -5.29
C ARG A 765 27.90 -12.57 -3.88
N PHE A 766 28.18 -13.40 -2.87
CA PHE A 766 27.84 -13.14 -1.47
C PHE A 766 28.99 -12.53 -0.66
N ARG A 767 30.23 -12.73 -1.12
CA ARG A 767 31.42 -12.04 -0.62
C ARG A 767 31.45 -10.59 -1.11
#